data_AF-A0A1V6CGM5-F1
#
_entry.id   AF-A0A1V6CGM5-F1
#
_cell.length_a   1.000
_cell.length_b   1.000
_cell.length_c   1.000
_cell.angle_alpha   90.00
_cell.angle_beta   90.00
_cell.angle_gamma   90.00
#
_symmetry.space_group_name_H-M   'P 1'
#
loop_
_entity.id
_entity.type
_entity.pdbx_description
1 polymer ?
#
loop_
_entity_poly.entity_id
_entity_poly.type
_entity_poly.pdbx_seq_one_letter_code
_entity_poly.pdbx_strand_id
1 'polypeptide(L)'
;MLDIVNFITRPARYTGIEPNRIIKDPDEVSVRFALCFPDLYEVGMSYYGFFLLYGIANSVQSVWCERCFAPWSDMDTYLRQNGRPLTTLESRTPLSAMDMIGFSLSYELNITNILNMLDLAGIPLRAEDRKKGPIVVGGGPSMLNPAPFQKFFDIIVIGEADKKLPEILHVLKTLKGEPHEKVIGGLAQLEGVYSPLFPKTPVRRQFVEDLDDSYHPTRPPIPVVGSIHDRFNVEISRGCGNGCRFCLAGFGYRPYRERSFEKLKEIIDLGMQGTGYEEISLLSLSSGDYTSLFDTIAYIKERYRGVSVSLPSLKIGSIREREISLMGDIARTGFTFALESATEGMRCRINKNIDVDVLLGQLPLLKQYGWRKLKLYLMVGFPWETEEDFLAIKEILSPFEKERININLSVSPFIPKPHTPFQWLPMENEVILSEKISMIRKILKGRRVKVKYRDPRTSLVEAIVARGDSRLWPLFEYLFHKGVKLEAWREYFQPALYDEWFNQQGISIEDYLGKKPIESALPWDIVDTGIDKSFLAHEFILAEAGKKTGDCYTGCASCGIGCTESGQTRDSSFSAVRSAFVENPVQDFKLSQFEIQNSKLKIDTSSIQTPAHAEVPADRPNCERIPGIKYTFRYGKYGDARYIGHLDMMNILLRAFRSLGITIRTHGKFHPMPKISLSDALPIGIESTCELIEIETDTGILIHEKMIGEINKILPKGTKILEFIKGSIQNMGKDYSYLLIADKSIDMELWKLGYNSKWHFYTWKGKGIKELRAKGDFQRIIKVEDRRIHGLRADN
;
A
#
# COMPACT_ATOMS: atom_id res chain seq x y z
N MET A 1 4.23 20.91 18.47
CA MET A 1 2.91 20.83 17.82
C MET A 1 3.10 21.31 16.39
N LEU A 2 2.54 20.62 15.40
CA LEU A 2 2.56 21.08 14.01
C LEU A 2 1.47 22.14 13.88
N ASP A 3 1.84 23.42 13.81
CA ASP A 3 0.87 24.46 13.46
C ASP A 3 0.70 24.46 11.94
N ILE A 4 -0.02 23.44 11.45
CA ILE A 4 -0.45 23.36 10.07
C ILE A 4 -1.51 24.44 9.86
N VAL A 5 -1.23 25.33 8.91
CA VAL A 5 -2.11 26.43 8.54
C VAL A 5 -3.44 25.91 7.98
N ASN A 6 -4.52 26.66 8.24
CA ASN A 6 -5.89 26.20 8.02
C ASN A 6 -6.27 25.88 6.55
N PHE A 7 -5.50 26.36 5.57
CA PHE A 7 -5.78 26.12 4.14
C PHE A 7 -5.18 24.80 3.62
N ILE A 8 -4.37 24.09 4.40
CA ILE A 8 -3.79 22.81 3.96
C ILE A 8 -4.87 21.73 3.94
N THR A 9 -4.98 21.05 2.81
CA THR A 9 -5.95 20.00 2.57
C THR A 9 -5.51 18.68 3.21
N ARG A 10 -6.39 18.08 4.02
CA ARG A 10 -6.13 16.87 4.82
C ARG A 10 -4.81 16.97 5.63
N PRO A 11 -4.75 17.89 6.62
CA PRO A 11 -3.53 18.17 7.36
C PRO A 11 -3.01 16.97 8.18
N ALA A 12 -3.89 16.04 8.58
CA ALA A 12 -3.50 14.84 9.34
C ALA A 12 -2.42 13.99 8.67
N ARG A 13 -2.32 14.01 7.33
CA ARG A 13 -1.32 13.22 6.59
C ARG A 13 0.14 13.64 6.86
N TYR A 14 0.35 14.82 7.45
CA TYR A 14 1.67 15.37 7.75
C TYR A 14 2.05 15.27 9.24
N THR A 15 1.21 14.62 10.06
CA THR A 15 1.33 14.71 11.53
C THR A 15 2.27 13.68 12.15
N GLY A 16 2.40 12.49 11.54
CA GLY A 16 3.27 11.42 12.05
C GLY A 16 2.84 10.84 13.39
N ILE A 17 1.54 10.86 13.71
CA ILE A 17 0.99 10.42 15.00
C ILE A 17 0.34 9.04 14.94
N GLU A 18 0.56 8.29 13.86
CA GLU A 18 -0.05 6.98 13.63
C GLU A 18 0.18 6.04 14.82
N PRO A 19 -0.83 5.24 15.21
CA PRO A 19 -0.60 4.05 16.03
C PRO A 19 0.43 3.14 15.39
N ASN A 20 1.14 2.35 16.20
CA ASN A 20 2.19 1.42 15.77
C ASN A 20 3.40 2.04 15.03
N ARG A 21 3.50 3.37 14.92
CA ARG A 21 4.74 4.00 14.44
C ARG A 21 5.89 3.70 15.41
N ILE A 22 7.10 3.59 14.87
CA ILE A 22 8.31 3.31 15.62
C ILE A 22 9.01 4.63 15.95
N ILE A 23 9.17 4.90 17.25
CA ILE A 23 9.98 5.99 17.79
C ILE A 23 11.14 5.36 18.52
N LYS A 24 12.37 5.81 18.24
CA LYS A 24 13.58 5.40 18.96
C LYS A 24 14.18 6.59 19.68
N ASP A 25 14.97 6.31 20.71
CA ASP A 25 15.78 7.34 21.36
C ASP A 25 16.90 7.77 20.38
N PRO A 26 17.02 9.06 20.02
CA PRO A 26 18.12 9.55 19.19
C PRO A 26 19.51 9.15 19.71
N ASP A 27 19.68 9.03 21.02
CA ASP A 27 20.98 8.73 21.64
C ASP A 27 21.40 7.26 21.48
N GLU A 28 20.44 6.36 21.20
CA GLU A 28 20.68 4.93 20.97
C GLU A 28 20.86 4.58 19.48
N VAL A 29 20.76 5.57 18.59
CA VAL A 29 20.70 5.36 17.14
C VAL A 29 22.01 5.79 16.47
N SER A 30 22.61 4.89 15.70
CA SER A 30 23.82 5.18 14.92
C SER A 30 23.51 5.62 13.49
N VAL A 31 22.38 5.22 12.92
CA VAL A 31 21.99 5.53 11.53
C VAL A 31 20.56 6.04 11.48
N ARG A 32 20.36 7.20 10.85
CA ARG A 32 19.06 7.81 10.56
C ARG A 32 18.73 7.62 9.09
N PHE A 33 17.66 6.86 8.84
CA PHE A 33 17.20 6.51 7.49
C PHE A 33 15.81 7.07 7.25
N ALA A 34 15.62 7.87 6.20
CA ALA A 34 14.27 8.25 5.76
C ALA A 34 13.83 7.35 4.59
N LEU A 35 12.80 6.54 4.81
CA LEU A 35 12.11 5.81 3.76
C LEU A 35 11.03 6.73 3.17
N CYS A 36 11.28 7.18 1.94
CA CYS A 36 10.47 8.11 1.21
C CYS A 36 9.57 7.37 0.21
N PHE A 37 8.27 7.68 0.21
CA PHE A 37 7.36 7.24 -0.85
C PHE A 37 7.13 8.40 -1.83
N PRO A 38 7.44 8.23 -3.13
CA PRO A 38 7.38 9.32 -4.12
C PRO A 38 5.95 9.58 -4.63
N ASP A 39 4.98 9.58 -3.72
CA ASP A 39 3.58 9.91 -3.93
C ASP A 39 2.95 10.27 -2.58
N LEU A 40 1.66 10.58 -2.58
CA LEU A 40 0.94 11.00 -1.38
C LEU A 40 0.90 9.91 -0.31
N TYR A 41 0.78 10.37 0.93
CA TYR A 41 0.57 9.56 2.12
C TYR A 41 -0.48 8.46 1.93
N GLU A 42 -1.65 8.78 1.37
CA GLU A 42 -2.74 7.82 1.19
C GLU A 42 -2.38 6.65 0.26
N VAL A 43 -1.50 6.90 -0.71
CA VAL A 43 -0.99 5.90 -1.65
C VAL A 43 0.09 5.06 -0.97
N GLY A 44 1.10 5.70 -0.37
CA GLY A 44 2.22 4.99 0.24
C GLY A 44 1.81 4.18 1.48
N MET A 45 0.86 4.66 2.27
CA MET A 45 0.27 3.92 3.40
C MET A 45 -0.65 2.77 2.98
N SER A 46 -0.89 2.59 1.67
CA SER A 46 -1.57 1.42 1.10
C SER A 46 -0.58 0.39 0.53
N TYR A 47 0.72 0.71 0.49
CA TYR A 47 1.73 -0.10 -0.20
C TYR A 47 2.47 -1.02 0.78
N TYR A 48 2.25 -2.33 0.67
CA TYR A 48 2.87 -3.34 1.53
C TYR A 48 4.40 -3.25 1.57
N GLY A 49 5.05 -3.07 0.41
CA GLY A 49 6.50 -2.97 0.32
C GLY A 49 7.08 -1.82 1.15
N PHE A 50 6.32 -0.74 1.37
CA PHE A 50 6.74 0.37 2.22
C PHE A 50 6.80 -0.05 3.70
N PHE A 51 5.79 -0.77 4.19
CA PHE A 51 5.77 -1.30 5.55
C PHE A 51 6.78 -2.42 5.77
N LEU A 52 7.01 -3.25 4.77
CA LEU A 52 8.03 -4.29 4.78
C LEU A 52 9.42 -3.67 5.02
N LEU A 53 9.84 -2.72 4.19
CA LEU A 53 11.14 -2.06 4.31
C LEU A 53 11.26 -1.22 5.59
N TYR A 54 10.19 -0.52 5.98
CA TYR A 54 10.15 0.23 7.24
C TYR A 54 10.35 -0.67 8.46
N GLY A 55 9.71 -1.85 8.48
CA GLY A 55 9.84 -2.82 9.55
C GLY A 55 11.22 -3.49 9.58
N ILE A 56 11.75 -3.88 8.41
CA ILE A 56 13.10 -4.47 8.28
C ILE A 56 14.18 -3.48 8.74
N ALA A 57 14.12 -2.22 8.29
CA ALA A 57 15.12 -1.24 8.72
C ALA A 57 15.06 -0.98 10.22
N ASN A 58 13.87 -0.90 10.81
CA ASN A 58 13.71 -0.66 12.24
C ASN A 58 13.99 -1.89 13.12
N SER A 59 14.00 -3.11 12.56
CA SER A 59 14.43 -4.31 13.29
C SER A 59 15.95 -4.30 13.57
N VAL A 60 16.72 -3.54 12.79
CA VAL A 60 18.12 -3.26 13.09
C VAL A 60 18.19 -2.29 14.28
N GLN A 61 18.68 -2.77 15.43
CA GLN A 61 18.63 -2.04 16.70
C GLN A 61 19.17 -0.61 16.60
N SER A 62 20.34 -0.42 15.98
CA SER A 62 21.04 0.87 15.86
C SER A 62 20.56 1.77 14.70
N VAL A 63 19.46 1.42 14.02
CA VAL A 63 18.90 2.20 12.90
C VAL A 63 17.55 2.75 13.31
N TRP A 64 17.30 4.04 13.09
CA TRP A 64 15.94 4.59 13.14
C TRP A 64 15.50 4.94 11.74
N CYS A 65 14.57 4.14 11.23
CA CYS A 65 13.95 4.36 9.95
C CYS A 65 12.64 5.14 10.14
N GLU A 66 12.51 6.25 9.44
CA GLU A 66 11.40 7.19 9.51
C GLU A 66 10.75 7.37 8.14
N ARG A 67 9.49 7.79 8.11
CA ARG A 67 8.71 7.88 6.86
C ARG A 67 8.69 9.32 6.36
N CYS A 68 8.68 9.47 5.04
CA CYS A 68 8.40 10.72 4.35
C CYS A 68 7.59 10.45 3.07
N PHE A 69 6.74 11.41 2.68
CA PHE A 69 5.85 11.28 1.52
C PHE A 69 5.92 12.55 0.68
N ALA A 70 5.62 12.44 -0.61
CA ALA A 70 5.51 13.62 -1.46
C ALA A 70 4.36 14.52 -0.93
N PRO A 71 4.58 15.83 -0.74
CA PRO A 71 3.52 16.73 -0.33
C PRO A 71 2.54 16.99 -1.48
N TRP A 72 1.28 17.25 -1.13
CA TRP A 72 0.34 17.84 -2.08
C TRP A 72 0.76 19.28 -2.42
N SER A 73 0.19 19.85 -3.49
CA SER A 73 0.61 21.15 -4.04
C SER A 73 0.46 22.33 -3.06
N ASP A 74 -0.54 22.28 -2.17
CA ASP A 74 -0.75 23.31 -1.14
C ASP A 74 0.34 23.30 -0.07
N MET A 75 0.74 22.11 0.41
CA MET A 75 1.82 21.95 1.37
C MET A 75 3.18 22.26 0.75
N ASP A 76 3.42 21.82 -0.48
CA ASP A 76 4.63 22.16 -1.23
C ASP A 76 4.82 23.69 -1.33
N THR A 77 3.76 24.39 -1.77
CA THR A 77 3.76 25.86 -1.88
C THR A 77 4.04 26.51 -0.53
N TYR A 78 3.39 26.02 0.53
CA TYR A 78 3.60 26.51 1.89
C TYR A 78 5.05 26.32 2.36
N LEU A 79 5.65 25.15 2.14
CA LEU A 79 7.03 24.88 2.52
C LEU A 79 8.00 25.84 1.82
N ARG A 80 7.87 26.02 0.50
CA ARG A 80 8.72 26.91 -0.31
C ARG A 80 8.60 28.37 0.12
N GLN A 81 7.38 28.88 0.24
CA GLN A 81 7.13 30.30 0.60
C GLN A 81 7.66 30.65 2.00
N ASN A 82 7.76 29.67 2.89
CA ASN A 82 8.21 29.88 4.27
C ASN A 82 9.64 29.38 4.52
N GLY A 83 10.38 28.98 3.47
CA GLY A 83 11.75 28.47 3.59
C GLY A 83 11.87 27.26 4.50
N ARG A 84 10.84 26.40 4.55
CA ARG A 84 10.80 25.21 5.42
C ARG A 84 11.21 23.96 4.63
N PRO A 85 12.15 23.15 5.14
CA PRO A 85 12.54 21.93 4.47
C PRO A 85 11.45 20.86 4.59
N LEU A 86 11.44 19.91 3.66
CA LEU A 86 10.70 18.66 3.81
C LEU A 86 11.32 17.82 4.93
N THR A 87 10.48 17.28 5.82
CA THR A 87 10.91 16.53 7.00
C THR A 87 10.29 15.13 7.06
N THR A 88 10.88 14.25 7.87
CA THR A 88 10.24 12.99 8.25
C THR A 88 9.00 13.19 9.12
N LEU A 89 8.14 12.18 9.19
CA LEU A 89 6.91 12.22 9.98
C LEU A 89 7.17 12.04 11.48
N GLU A 90 8.00 11.07 11.86
CA GLU A 90 8.18 10.64 13.25
C GLU A 90 8.85 11.72 14.12
N SER A 91 10.02 12.21 13.70
CA SER A 91 10.82 13.18 14.45
C SER A 91 10.81 14.58 13.86
N ARG A 92 10.31 14.77 12.63
CA ARG A 92 10.38 16.04 11.88
C ARG A 92 11.81 16.47 11.59
N THR A 93 12.69 15.50 11.39
CA THR A 93 14.06 15.78 10.98
C THR A 93 14.06 16.14 9.49
N PRO A 94 14.70 17.27 9.08
CA PRO A 94 14.90 17.59 7.67
C PRO A 94 15.56 16.44 6.93
N LEU A 95 15.11 16.13 5.71
CA LEU A 95 15.67 15.02 4.94
C LEU A 95 17.18 15.18 4.68
N SER A 96 17.67 16.42 4.54
CA SER A 96 19.11 16.72 4.38
C SER A 96 19.96 16.43 5.62
N ALA A 97 19.34 16.19 6.77
CA ALA A 97 20.01 15.81 8.03
C ALA A 97 20.00 14.29 8.27
N MET A 98 19.48 13.49 7.35
CA MET A 98 19.50 12.03 7.41
C MET A 98 20.87 11.49 6.99
N ASP A 99 21.20 10.26 7.42
CA ASP A 99 22.37 9.54 6.90
C ASP A 99 22.06 8.89 5.54
N MET A 100 20.80 8.49 5.33
CA MET A 100 20.32 7.89 4.09
C MET A 100 18.87 8.26 3.83
N ILE A 101 18.52 8.42 2.55
CA ILE A 101 17.13 8.52 2.09
C ILE A 101 16.89 7.47 1.00
N GLY A 102 15.75 6.79 1.04
CA GLY A 102 15.43 5.70 0.13
C GLY A 102 14.09 5.91 -0.55
N PHE A 103 14.05 5.75 -1.87
CA PHE A 103 12.84 5.87 -2.67
C PHE A 103 12.50 4.55 -3.35
N SER A 104 11.24 4.14 -3.26
CA SER A 104 10.70 3.03 -4.07
C SER A 104 9.95 3.60 -5.28
N LEU A 105 10.57 3.53 -6.46
CA LEU A 105 9.94 3.90 -7.73
C LEU A 105 9.09 2.73 -8.25
N SER A 106 7.82 2.72 -7.84
CA SER A 106 6.83 1.71 -8.24
C SER A 106 6.12 2.02 -9.55
N TYR A 107 6.19 3.28 -10.00
CA TYR A 107 5.52 3.78 -11.21
C TYR A 107 6.40 4.83 -11.89
N GLU A 108 6.50 4.76 -13.21
CA GLU A 108 7.43 5.56 -14.02
C GLU A 108 7.22 7.07 -13.85
N LEU A 109 5.98 7.53 -13.72
CA LEU A 109 5.65 8.95 -13.59
C LEU A 109 5.95 9.56 -12.21
N ASN A 110 6.42 8.75 -11.24
CA ASN A 110 6.72 9.25 -9.90
C ASN A 110 8.13 9.84 -9.78
N ILE A 111 8.94 9.81 -10.84
CA ILE A 111 10.31 10.37 -10.82
C ILE A 111 10.33 11.88 -10.55
N THR A 112 9.38 12.65 -11.10
CA THR A 112 9.29 14.10 -10.84
C THR A 112 8.96 14.41 -9.38
N ASN A 113 8.23 13.52 -8.70
CA ASN A 113 8.03 13.63 -7.24
C ASN A 113 9.33 13.43 -6.46
N ILE A 114 10.20 12.52 -6.90
CA ILE A 114 11.52 12.32 -6.26
C ILE A 114 12.35 13.61 -6.40
N LEU A 115 12.43 14.17 -7.60
CA LEU A 115 13.17 15.42 -7.83
C LEU A 115 12.60 16.57 -6.98
N ASN A 116 11.28 16.71 -6.91
CA ASN A 116 10.64 17.71 -6.07
C ASN A 116 10.93 17.50 -4.57
N MET A 117 10.94 16.26 -4.08
CA MET A 117 11.26 15.96 -2.68
C MET A 117 12.74 16.26 -2.35
N LEU A 118 13.66 15.96 -3.27
CA LEU A 118 15.09 16.31 -3.12
C LEU A 118 15.28 17.83 -3.06
N ASP A 119 14.64 18.57 -3.96
CA ASP A 119 14.70 20.03 -3.99
C ASP A 119 14.10 20.68 -2.74
N LEU A 120 12.91 20.22 -2.28
CA LEU A 120 12.32 20.67 -1.02
C LEU A 120 13.18 20.36 0.21
N ALA A 121 14.08 19.38 0.12
CA ALA A 121 15.04 19.03 1.16
C ALA A 121 16.36 19.82 1.07
N GLY A 122 16.59 20.55 -0.02
CA GLY A 122 17.87 21.19 -0.33
C GLY A 122 18.97 20.19 -0.69
N ILE A 123 18.62 19.02 -1.23
CA ILE A 123 19.56 17.97 -1.65
C ILE A 123 19.79 18.11 -3.17
N PRO A 124 21.04 18.14 -3.65
CA PRO A 124 21.32 18.17 -5.09
C PRO A 124 20.62 17.03 -5.85
N LEU A 125 20.06 17.35 -7.02
CA LEU A 125 19.31 16.38 -7.82
C LEU A 125 20.22 15.26 -8.35
N ARG A 126 21.40 15.61 -8.83
CA ARG A 126 22.35 14.67 -9.44
C ARG A 126 23.27 14.06 -8.38
N ALA A 127 23.52 12.76 -8.49
CA ALA A 127 24.44 12.04 -7.60
C ALA A 127 25.86 12.62 -7.61
N GLU A 128 26.36 13.03 -8.79
CA GLU A 128 27.71 13.60 -8.94
C GLU A 128 27.92 14.94 -8.20
N ASP A 129 26.84 15.69 -7.97
CA ASP A 129 26.84 16.97 -7.26
C ASP A 129 26.74 16.81 -5.74
N ARG A 130 26.42 15.61 -5.24
CA ARG A 130 26.32 15.31 -3.80
C ARG A 130 27.71 15.04 -3.22
N LYS A 131 28.27 16.06 -2.57
CA LYS A 131 29.54 15.94 -1.84
C LYS A 131 29.37 15.65 -0.35
N LYS A 132 28.17 15.90 0.19
CA LYS A 132 27.79 15.75 1.59
C LYS A 132 26.28 15.54 1.71
N GLY A 133 25.81 15.16 2.89
CA GLY A 133 24.40 14.88 3.16
C GLY A 133 24.07 13.38 3.02
N PRO A 134 22.78 13.03 2.96
CA PRO A 134 22.35 11.63 2.95
C PRO A 134 22.76 10.91 1.67
N ILE A 135 23.01 9.61 1.78
CA ILE A 135 23.07 8.71 0.61
C ILE A 135 21.65 8.53 0.07
N VAL A 136 21.44 8.79 -1.22
CA VAL A 136 20.15 8.67 -1.91
C VAL A 136 20.07 7.33 -2.62
N VAL A 137 19.12 6.50 -2.17
CA VAL A 137 18.93 5.13 -2.65
C VAL A 137 17.66 5.03 -3.49
N GLY A 138 17.77 4.43 -4.68
CA GLY A 138 16.64 4.06 -5.52
C GLY A 138 16.31 2.57 -5.40
N GLY A 139 15.05 2.20 -5.57
CA GLY A 139 14.61 0.82 -5.65
C GLY A 139 13.21 0.71 -6.26
N GLY A 140 12.64 -0.48 -6.23
CA GLY A 140 11.30 -0.76 -6.78
C GLY A 140 11.32 -1.31 -8.22
N PRO A 141 10.17 -1.75 -8.74
CA PRO A 141 10.08 -2.50 -10.00
C PRO A 141 10.55 -1.71 -11.24
N SER A 142 10.40 -0.38 -11.25
CA SER A 142 10.88 0.44 -12.37
C SER A 142 12.42 0.43 -12.47
N MET A 143 13.13 0.08 -11.40
CA MET A 143 14.59 -0.01 -11.39
C MET A 143 15.14 -1.29 -12.05
N LEU A 144 14.28 -2.17 -12.57
CA LEU A 144 14.73 -3.21 -13.52
C LEU A 144 15.22 -2.62 -14.85
N ASN A 145 14.93 -1.34 -15.12
CA ASN A 145 15.66 -0.51 -16.07
C ASN A 145 16.11 0.80 -15.37
N PRO A 146 17.31 0.83 -14.76
CA PRO A 146 17.76 2.02 -14.05
C PRO A 146 18.33 3.10 -14.98
N ALA A 147 18.61 2.79 -16.25
CA ALA A 147 19.25 3.69 -17.21
C ALA A 147 18.64 5.12 -17.31
N PRO A 148 17.30 5.31 -17.37
CA PRO A 148 16.72 6.64 -17.48
C PRO A 148 16.79 7.46 -16.19
N PHE A 149 16.98 6.81 -15.03
CA PHE A 149 16.93 7.47 -13.72
C PHE A 149 18.28 7.55 -12.99
N GLN A 150 19.28 6.80 -13.48
CA GLN A 150 20.53 6.52 -12.78
C GLN A 150 21.23 7.76 -12.21
N LYS A 151 21.18 8.90 -12.90
CA LYS A 151 21.86 10.13 -12.48
C LYS A 151 21.31 10.75 -11.18
N PHE A 152 20.10 10.35 -10.74
CA PHE A 152 19.47 10.91 -9.55
C PHE A 152 19.74 10.11 -8.26
N PHE A 153 20.37 8.94 -8.36
CA PHE A 153 20.59 8.04 -7.23
C PHE A 153 22.07 7.76 -7.03
N ASP A 154 22.51 7.74 -5.78
CA ASP A 154 23.89 7.39 -5.44
C ASP A 154 24.09 5.88 -5.57
N ILE A 155 23.07 5.12 -5.15
CA ILE A 155 22.96 3.68 -5.37
C ILE A 155 21.52 3.28 -5.72
N ILE A 156 21.36 2.18 -6.44
CA ILE A 156 20.07 1.59 -6.81
C ILE A 156 20.11 0.12 -6.40
N VAL A 157 19.10 -0.31 -5.64
CA VAL A 157 18.92 -1.72 -5.26
C VAL A 157 18.03 -2.40 -6.28
N ILE A 158 18.55 -3.47 -6.89
CA ILE A 158 17.89 -4.21 -7.96
C ILE A 158 17.24 -5.47 -7.40
N GLY A 159 15.91 -5.51 -7.44
CA GLY A 159 15.11 -6.63 -6.94
C GLY A 159 14.56 -6.39 -5.52
N GLU A 160 14.50 -7.46 -4.74
CA GLU A 160 13.91 -7.46 -3.40
C GLU A 160 14.96 -7.08 -2.36
N ALA A 161 14.70 -6.02 -1.58
CA ALA A 161 15.65 -5.46 -0.64
C ALA A 161 15.61 -6.12 0.76
N ASP A 162 14.79 -7.16 0.96
CA ASP A 162 14.52 -7.76 2.27
C ASP A 162 15.80 -8.13 3.03
N LYS A 163 16.74 -8.82 2.37
CA LYS A 163 18.05 -9.19 2.92
C LYS A 163 19.12 -8.12 2.69
N LYS A 164 19.01 -7.36 1.58
CA LYS A 164 20.02 -6.36 1.19
C LYS A 164 19.97 -5.08 2.02
N LEU A 165 18.79 -4.66 2.48
CA LEU A 165 18.64 -3.42 3.26
C LEU A 165 19.42 -3.49 4.59
N PRO A 166 19.36 -4.57 5.40
CA PRO A 166 20.23 -4.71 6.57
C PRO A 166 21.74 -4.64 6.25
N GLU A 167 22.19 -5.26 5.14
CA GLU A 167 23.59 -5.20 4.71
C GLU A 167 24.03 -3.77 4.34
N ILE A 168 23.18 -3.06 3.58
CA ILE A 168 23.38 -1.65 3.21
C ILE A 168 23.48 -0.77 4.46
N LEU A 169 22.57 -0.95 5.42
CA LEU A 169 22.56 -0.20 6.68
C LEU A 169 23.80 -0.50 7.53
N HIS A 170 24.30 -1.74 7.51
CA HIS A 170 25.53 -2.12 8.19
C HIS A 170 26.75 -1.44 7.56
N VAL A 171 26.90 -1.48 6.23
CA VAL A 171 28.00 -0.80 5.53
C VAL A 171 27.96 0.71 5.79
N LEU A 172 26.77 1.32 5.71
CA LEU A 172 26.58 2.74 6.01
C LEU A 172 27.00 3.08 7.45
N LYS A 173 26.63 2.24 8.42
CA LYS A 173 27.04 2.42 9.82
C LYS A 173 28.56 2.36 9.98
N THR A 174 29.19 1.37 9.34
CA THR A 174 30.64 1.13 9.44
C THR A 174 31.46 2.25 8.80
N LEU A 175 30.97 2.80 7.69
CA LEU A 175 31.63 3.91 6.97
C LEU A 175 31.11 5.29 7.41
N LYS A 176 30.38 5.38 8.52
CA LYS A 176 29.83 6.66 8.99
C LYS A 176 30.96 7.64 9.33
N GLY A 177 30.88 8.86 8.78
CA GLY A 177 31.89 9.90 8.94
C GLY A 177 32.99 9.89 7.86
N GLU A 178 33.05 8.86 7.02
CA GLU A 178 33.93 8.83 5.85
C GLU A 178 33.44 9.78 4.74
N PRO A 179 34.31 10.18 3.79
CA PRO A 179 33.90 10.96 2.63
C PRO A 179 32.76 10.28 1.86
N HIS A 180 31.80 11.09 1.39
CA HIS A 180 30.58 10.63 0.72
C HIS A 180 30.87 9.63 -0.42
N GLU A 181 31.88 9.91 -1.24
CA GLU A 181 32.33 9.02 -2.33
C GLU A 181 32.84 7.66 -1.84
N LYS A 182 33.56 7.60 -0.71
CA LYS A 182 34.06 6.35 -0.12
C LYS A 182 32.91 5.48 0.41
N VAL A 183 31.87 6.10 0.98
CA VAL A 183 30.66 5.40 1.42
C VAL A 183 29.95 4.76 0.22
N ILE A 184 29.74 5.53 -0.87
CA ILE A 184 29.12 5.01 -2.10
C ILE A 184 29.96 3.89 -2.70
N GLY A 185 31.28 4.06 -2.77
CA GLY A 185 32.19 3.03 -3.30
C GLY A 185 32.13 1.72 -2.52
N GLY A 186 31.99 1.78 -1.19
CA GLY A 186 31.79 0.61 -0.33
C GLY A 186 30.43 -0.06 -0.56
N LEU A 187 29.35 0.74 -0.67
CA LEU A 187 28.01 0.24 -0.95
C LEU A 187 27.90 -0.41 -2.35
N ALA A 188 28.58 0.15 -3.34
CA ALA A 188 28.60 -0.37 -4.72
C ALA A 188 29.29 -1.74 -4.87
N GLN A 189 30.01 -2.22 -3.84
CA GLN A 189 30.57 -3.58 -3.84
C GLN A 189 29.53 -4.65 -3.50
N LEU A 190 28.40 -4.27 -2.90
CA LEU A 190 27.35 -5.20 -2.53
C LEU A 190 26.68 -5.78 -3.77
N GLU A 191 26.39 -7.08 -3.74
CA GLU A 191 25.63 -7.73 -4.81
C GLU A 191 24.23 -7.15 -4.90
N GLY A 192 23.72 -6.94 -6.12
CA GLY A 192 22.42 -6.32 -6.36
C GLY A 192 22.37 -4.81 -6.17
N VAL A 193 23.48 -4.17 -5.85
CA VAL A 193 23.60 -2.72 -5.78
C VAL A 193 24.30 -2.19 -7.02
N TYR A 194 23.64 -1.26 -7.71
CA TYR A 194 24.18 -0.54 -8.85
C TYR A 194 24.46 0.91 -8.45
N SER A 195 25.64 1.44 -8.79
CA SER A 195 25.95 2.86 -8.65
C SER A 195 26.37 3.45 -9.99
N PRO A 196 25.83 4.61 -10.41
CA PRO A 196 26.33 5.30 -11.60
C PRO A 196 27.75 5.87 -11.42
N LEU A 197 28.22 6.05 -10.17
CA LEU A 197 29.56 6.56 -9.87
C LEU A 197 30.62 5.45 -9.84
N PHE A 198 30.20 4.22 -9.54
CA PHE A 198 31.05 3.03 -9.52
C PHE A 198 30.38 1.89 -10.32
N PRO A 199 30.27 2.04 -11.66
CA PRO A 199 29.46 1.13 -12.47
C PRO A 199 30.10 -0.26 -12.53
N LYS A 200 29.34 -1.26 -12.08
CA LYS A 200 29.63 -2.69 -12.24
C LYS A 200 28.44 -3.35 -12.90
N THR A 201 28.62 -3.82 -14.13
CA THR A 201 27.56 -4.44 -14.93
C THR A 201 27.99 -5.82 -15.47
N PRO A 202 27.06 -6.78 -15.61
CA PRO A 202 25.68 -6.70 -15.19
C PRO A 202 25.53 -6.74 -13.65
N VAL A 203 24.52 -6.06 -13.12
CA VAL A 203 24.13 -6.15 -11.71
C VAL A 203 23.07 -7.25 -11.55
N ARG A 204 23.34 -8.22 -10.67
CA ARG A 204 22.43 -9.34 -10.43
C ARG A 204 21.29 -8.94 -9.50
N ARG A 205 20.05 -9.08 -9.99
CA ARG A 205 18.83 -8.89 -9.21
C ARG A 205 18.80 -9.83 -8.01
N GLN A 206 18.47 -9.28 -6.85
CA GLN A 206 18.32 -10.03 -5.61
C GLN A 206 16.87 -10.40 -5.38
N PHE A 207 16.63 -11.54 -4.73
CA PHE A 207 15.29 -11.96 -4.33
C PHE A 207 15.34 -12.84 -3.08
N VAL A 208 14.21 -12.93 -2.38
CA VAL A 208 14.05 -13.84 -1.25
C VAL A 208 13.72 -15.24 -1.76
N GLU A 209 14.43 -16.25 -1.25
CA GLU A 209 14.22 -17.66 -1.61
C GLU A 209 13.04 -18.27 -0.85
N ASP A 210 13.04 -18.15 0.48
CA ASP A 210 11.97 -18.64 1.35
C ASP A 210 11.20 -17.46 1.98
N LEU A 211 9.89 -17.42 1.74
CA LEU A 211 9.05 -16.38 2.31
C LEU A 211 8.77 -16.60 3.79
N ASP A 212 8.77 -17.83 4.30
CA ASP A 212 8.45 -18.10 5.72
C ASP A 212 9.47 -17.47 6.67
N ASP A 213 10.75 -17.49 6.28
CA ASP A 213 11.86 -16.83 6.97
C ASP A 213 11.90 -15.32 6.76
N SER A 214 11.13 -14.79 5.80
CA SER A 214 11.13 -13.37 5.48
C SER A 214 10.22 -12.58 6.42
N TYR A 215 10.69 -11.39 6.83
CA TYR A 215 9.94 -10.49 7.71
C TYR A 215 8.56 -10.17 7.12
N HIS A 216 7.53 -10.18 7.97
CA HIS A 216 6.21 -9.69 7.62
C HIS A 216 5.75 -8.64 8.64
N PRO A 217 5.30 -7.44 8.22
CA PRO A 217 4.80 -6.44 9.15
C PRO A 217 3.46 -6.88 9.76
N THR A 218 3.48 -7.32 11.03
CA THR A 218 2.26 -7.66 11.80
C THR A 218 1.73 -6.48 12.62
N ARG A 219 2.55 -5.43 12.80
CA ARG A 219 2.15 -4.18 13.47
C ARG A 219 2.50 -2.96 12.61
N PRO A 220 2.02 -2.86 11.36
CA PRO A 220 2.29 -1.69 10.53
C PRO A 220 1.66 -0.43 11.16
N PRO A 221 2.22 0.76 10.88
CA PRO A 221 1.58 2.01 11.26
C PRO A 221 0.15 2.12 10.73
N ILE A 222 -0.81 2.45 11.59
CA ILE A 222 -2.23 2.55 11.21
C ILE A 222 -2.51 3.95 10.67
N PRO A 223 -3.02 4.10 9.43
CA PRO A 223 -3.22 5.42 8.85
C PRO A 223 -4.17 6.30 9.66
N VAL A 224 -3.81 7.57 9.87
CA VAL A 224 -4.68 8.59 10.51
C VAL A 224 -5.55 9.37 9.51
N VAL A 225 -5.41 9.05 8.23
CA VAL A 225 -6.22 9.52 7.10
C VAL A 225 -6.54 8.31 6.25
N GLY A 226 -7.78 8.19 5.77
CA GLY A 226 -8.20 7.09 4.91
C GLY A 226 -7.24 6.88 3.73
N SER A 227 -6.67 5.67 3.65
CA SER A 227 -5.78 5.26 2.57
C SER A 227 -6.57 4.74 1.37
N ILE A 228 -5.89 4.57 0.21
CA ILE A 228 -6.51 4.01 -1.00
C ILE A 228 -7.00 2.57 -0.77
N HIS A 229 -6.22 1.78 -0.03
CA HIS A 229 -6.57 0.44 0.42
C HIS A 229 -6.38 0.35 1.94
N ASP A 230 -7.48 0.45 2.66
CA ASP A 230 -7.48 0.55 4.13
C ASP A 230 -7.80 -0.81 4.76
N ARG A 231 -6.82 -1.71 4.72
CA ARG A 231 -6.93 -3.12 5.10
C ARG A 231 -5.60 -3.70 5.57
N PHE A 232 -5.63 -4.80 6.33
CA PHE A 232 -4.42 -5.52 6.70
C PHE A 232 -3.95 -6.38 5.51
N ASN A 233 -2.75 -6.11 4.99
CA ASN A 233 -2.19 -6.88 3.88
C ASN A 233 -1.41 -8.09 4.44
N VAL A 234 -1.74 -9.28 3.95
CA VAL A 234 -1.06 -10.54 4.26
C VAL A 234 -0.48 -11.10 2.96
N GLU A 235 0.84 -11.07 2.81
CA GLU A 235 1.52 -11.60 1.62
C GLU A 235 1.51 -13.13 1.64
N ILE A 236 0.67 -13.73 0.79
CA ILE A 236 0.55 -15.20 0.69
C ILE A 236 1.57 -15.79 -0.28
N SER A 237 1.97 -15.03 -1.29
CA SER A 237 2.95 -15.46 -2.29
C SER A 237 3.60 -14.27 -3.00
N ARG A 238 4.82 -14.50 -3.52
CA ARG A 238 5.62 -13.52 -4.27
C ARG A 238 6.11 -14.14 -5.57
N GLY A 239 6.02 -13.37 -6.65
CA GLY A 239 6.24 -13.88 -8.02
C GLY A 239 4.96 -14.45 -8.65
N CYS A 240 5.08 -14.98 -9.87
CA CYS A 240 3.96 -15.58 -10.61
C CYS A 240 4.46 -16.65 -11.59
N GLY A 241 3.88 -17.85 -11.53
CA GLY A 241 4.25 -18.99 -12.40
C GLY A 241 3.66 -18.96 -13.81
N ASN A 242 2.68 -18.07 -14.09
CA ASN A 242 1.84 -18.14 -15.29
C ASN A 242 2.57 -17.85 -16.63
N GLY A 243 3.66 -17.08 -16.64
CA GLY A 243 4.47 -16.88 -17.86
C GLY A 243 3.84 -16.01 -18.96
N CYS A 244 2.97 -15.06 -18.63
CA CYS A 244 2.39 -14.12 -19.61
C CYS A 244 3.48 -13.22 -20.23
N ARG A 245 3.65 -13.27 -21.56
CA ARG A 245 4.80 -12.72 -22.31
C ARG A 245 4.97 -11.19 -22.28
N PHE A 246 3.95 -10.47 -21.82
CA PHE A 246 3.97 -9.02 -21.63
C PHE A 246 4.27 -8.58 -20.19
N CYS A 247 4.24 -9.51 -19.22
CA CYS A 247 4.08 -9.15 -17.82
C CYS A 247 5.44 -9.00 -17.11
N LEU A 248 5.87 -7.75 -16.90
CA LEU A 248 7.07 -7.45 -16.10
C LEU A 248 7.00 -8.07 -14.70
N ALA A 249 5.85 -8.01 -14.04
CA ALA A 249 5.69 -8.61 -12.71
C ALA A 249 5.83 -10.15 -12.76
N GLY A 250 5.46 -10.79 -13.88
CA GLY A 250 5.58 -12.23 -14.06
C GLY A 250 7.00 -12.72 -14.31
N PHE A 251 7.87 -11.89 -14.90
CA PHE A 251 9.28 -12.23 -15.16
C PHE A 251 10.22 -11.63 -14.11
N GLY A 252 10.06 -10.35 -13.77
CA GLY A 252 10.92 -9.62 -12.83
C GLY A 252 10.87 -10.09 -11.38
N TYR A 253 9.80 -10.77 -10.96
CA TYR A 253 9.68 -11.34 -9.60
C TYR A 253 9.85 -12.87 -9.55
N ARG A 254 10.32 -13.53 -10.62
CA ARG A 254 10.61 -14.98 -10.54
C ARG A 254 11.73 -15.28 -9.54
N PRO A 255 11.77 -16.47 -8.92
CA PRO A 255 10.77 -17.56 -9.00
C PRO A 255 9.45 -17.25 -8.26
N TYR A 256 8.45 -18.12 -8.42
CA TYR A 256 7.22 -18.07 -7.61
C TYR A 256 7.45 -18.76 -6.26
N ARG A 257 7.06 -18.12 -5.16
CA ARG A 257 7.22 -18.62 -3.79
C ARG A 257 5.97 -18.34 -2.98
N GLU A 258 5.68 -19.22 -2.03
CA GLU A 258 4.50 -19.18 -1.17
C GLU A 258 4.90 -19.14 0.31
N ARG A 259 4.08 -18.54 1.15
CA ARG A 259 4.16 -18.76 2.61
C ARG A 259 3.40 -20.01 3.00
N SER A 260 3.91 -20.76 3.97
CA SER A 260 3.16 -21.90 4.52
C SER A 260 1.90 -21.44 5.25
N PHE A 261 0.90 -22.31 5.28
CA PHE A 261 -0.34 -22.07 6.01
C PHE A 261 -0.10 -21.81 7.50
N GLU A 262 0.83 -22.52 8.12
CA GLU A 262 1.20 -22.33 9.53
C GLU A 262 1.76 -20.92 9.79
N LYS A 263 2.67 -20.46 8.93
CA LYS A 263 3.21 -19.10 9.04
C LYS A 263 2.14 -18.05 8.82
N LEU A 264 1.21 -18.27 7.91
CA LEU A 264 0.09 -17.35 7.69
C LEU A 264 -0.83 -17.22 8.91
N LYS A 265 -1.13 -18.31 9.61
CA LYS A 265 -1.94 -18.24 10.85
C LYS A 265 -1.26 -17.35 11.90
N GLU A 266 0.05 -17.51 12.08
CA GLU A 266 0.83 -16.66 12.99
C GLU A 266 0.75 -15.18 12.58
N ILE A 267 1.00 -14.87 11.31
CA ILE A 267 0.96 -13.50 10.78
C ILE A 267 -0.42 -12.87 10.94
N ILE A 268 -1.48 -13.63 10.63
CA ILE A 268 -2.88 -13.18 10.73
C ILE A 268 -3.20 -12.90 12.19
N ASP A 269 -2.88 -13.82 13.11
CA ASP A 269 -3.25 -13.65 14.51
C ASP A 269 -2.54 -12.46 15.16
N LEU A 270 -1.23 -12.33 14.93
CA LEU A 270 -0.45 -11.17 15.39
C LEU A 270 -0.93 -9.87 14.73
N GLY A 271 -1.23 -9.92 13.44
CA GLY A 271 -1.75 -8.81 12.65
C GLY A 271 -3.07 -8.26 13.18
N MET A 272 -4.02 -9.15 13.43
CA MET A 272 -5.35 -8.79 13.92
C MET A 272 -5.30 -8.21 15.33
N GLN A 273 -4.47 -8.80 16.22
CA GLN A 273 -4.22 -8.24 17.56
C GLN A 273 -3.50 -6.89 17.49
N GLY A 274 -2.60 -6.70 16.51
CA GLY A 274 -1.83 -5.48 16.35
C GLY A 274 -2.58 -4.32 15.72
N THR A 275 -3.65 -4.59 14.97
CA THR A 275 -4.26 -3.59 14.07
C THR A 275 -5.78 -3.45 14.16
N GLY A 276 -6.52 -4.52 14.46
CA GLY A 276 -7.98 -4.50 14.54
C GLY A 276 -8.72 -4.18 13.22
N TYR A 277 -8.05 -4.35 12.07
CA TYR A 277 -8.65 -4.11 10.74
C TYR A 277 -9.92 -4.95 10.52
N GLU A 278 -10.89 -4.34 9.84
CA GLU A 278 -12.13 -4.99 9.39
C GLU A 278 -11.99 -5.81 8.09
N GLU A 279 -10.87 -5.65 7.38
CA GLU A 279 -10.58 -6.35 6.12
C GLU A 279 -9.14 -6.86 6.11
N ILE A 280 -8.97 -8.12 5.70
CA ILE A 280 -7.67 -8.73 5.39
C ILE A 280 -7.56 -8.89 3.88
N SER A 281 -6.48 -8.38 3.28
CA SER A 281 -6.14 -8.62 1.87
C SER A 281 -5.09 -9.73 1.78
N LEU A 282 -5.40 -10.80 1.06
CA LEU A 282 -4.42 -11.84 0.75
C LEU A 282 -3.63 -11.40 -0.50
N LEU A 283 -2.48 -10.77 -0.28
CA LEU A 283 -1.66 -10.13 -1.30
C LEU A 283 -0.87 -11.17 -2.10
N SER A 284 -1.06 -11.18 -3.42
CA SER A 284 -0.30 -11.96 -4.39
C SER A 284 -0.52 -11.43 -5.82
N LEU A 285 0.26 -11.91 -6.78
CA LEU A 285 0.00 -11.66 -8.21
C LEU A 285 -1.11 -12.56 -8.77
N SER A 286 -1.30 -13.75 -8.21
CA SER A 286 -2.34 -14.70 -8.60
C SER A 286 -2.83 -15.51 -7.39
N SER A 287 -3.86 -15.01 -6.69
CA SER A 287 -4.28 -15.63 -5.42
C SER A 287 -4.85 -17.04 -5.63
N GLY A 288 -5.48 -17.29 -6.77
CA GLY A 288 -6.07 -18.59 -7.10
C GLY A 288 -5.05 -19.71 -7.38
N ASP A 289 -3.77 -19.37 -7.50
CA ASP A 289 -2.69 -20.34 -7.65
C ASP A 289 -2.06 -20.73 -6.29
N TYR A 290 -2.40 -20.01 -5.21
CA TYR A 290 -1.88 -20.29 -3.87
C TYR A 290 -2.43 -21.59 -3.29
N THR A 291 -1.55 -22.49 -2.84
CA THR A 291 -1.90 -23.87 -2.46
C THR A 291 -2.92 -23.93 -1.32
N SER A 292 -2.78 -23.08 -0.29
CA SER A 292 -3.62 -23.11 0.92
C SER A 292 -4.63 -21.95 0.99
N LEU A 293 -5.07 -21.42 -0.16
CA LEU A 293 -5.97 -20.26 -0.20
C LEU A 293 -7.25 -20.48 0.60
N PHE A 294 -7.93 -21.60 0.37
CA PHE A 294 -9.23 -21.85 0.98
C PHE A 294 -9.13 -22.20 2.46
N ASP A 295 -8.07 -22.88 2.88
CA ASP A 295 -7.79 -23.14 4.29
C ASP A 295 -7.50 -21.83 5.02
N THR A 296 -6.77 -20.91 4.39
CA THR A 296 -6.52 -19.55 4.91
C THR A 296 -7.82 -18.75 5.05
N ILE A 297 -8.69 -18.77 4.04
CA ILE A 297 -10.00 -18.10 4.10
C ILE A 297 -10.87 -18.70 5.21
N ALA A 298 -10.91 -20.04 5.32
CA ALA A 298 -11.68 -20.73 6.35
C ALA A 298 -11.18 -20.37 7.75
N TYR A 299 -9.86 -20.38 7.97
CA TYR A 299 -9.23 -19.98 9.21
C TYR A 299 -9.63 -18.56 9.63
N ILE A 300 -9.50 -17.58 8.73
CA ILE A 300 -9.86 -16.19 9.01
C ILE A 300 -11.32 -16.08 9.43
N LYS A 301 -12.24 -16.73 8.70
CA LYS A 301 -13.67 -16.65 8.99
C LYS A 301 -14.07 -17.31 10.32
N GLU A 302 -13.46 -18.45 10.64
CA GLU A 302 -13.72 -19.17 11.88
C GLU A 302 -13.19 -18.39 13.10
N ARG A 303 -11.96 -17.86 12.98
CA ARG A 303 -11.24 -17.16 14.05
C ARG A 303 -11.74 -15.73 14.27
N TYR A 304 -12.05 -15.00 13.19
CA TYR A 304 -12.33 -13.56 13.20
C TYR A 304 -13.70 -13.23 12.59
N ARG A 305 -14.76 -13.39 13.39
CA ARG A 305 -16.13 -13.05 12.97
C ARG A 305 -16.24 -11.58 12.58
N GLY A 306 -16.89 -11.32 11.44
CA GLY A 306 -17.13 -9.96 10.94
C GLY A 306 -15.97 -9.31 10.19
N VAL A 307 -14.83 -9.99 10.04
CA VAL A 307 -13.72 -9.56 9.20
C VAL A 307 -13.94 -10.04 7.76
N SER A 308 -13.85 -9.13 6.80
CA SER A 308 -13.90 -9.49 5.38
C SER A 308 -12.53 -9.89 4.84
N VAL A 309 -12.52 -10.81 3.87
CA VAL A 309 -11.30 -11.16 3.12
C VAL A 309 -11.37 -10.57 1.72
N SER A 310 -10.23 -10.13 1.20
CA SER A 310 -10.11 -9.44 -0.07
C SER A 310 -8.99 -10.06 -0.90
N LEU A 311 -9.27 -10.31 -2.18
CA LEU A 311 -8.33 -10.92 -3.12
C LEU A 311 -8.02 -9.94 -4.25
N PRO A 312 -6.75 -9.53 -4.44
CA PRO A 312 -6.37 -8.59 -5.50
C PRO A 312 -6.60 -9.15 -6.91
N SER A 313 -6.38 -10.44 -7.09
CA SER A 313 -6.56 -11.17 -8.35
C SER A 313 -7.03 -12.59 -8.07
N LEU A 314 -8.03 -13.06 -8.82
CA LEU A 314 -8.55 -14.41 -8.70
C LEU A 314 -8.81 -14.98 -10.09
N LYS A 315 -8.15 -16.09 -10.40
CA LYS A 315 -8.41 -16.88 -11.61
C LYS A 315 -9.49 -17.92 -11.26
N ILE A 316 -10.75 -17.69 -11.66
CA ILE A 316 -11.88 -18.59 -11.27
C ILE A 316 -11.86 -19.93 -12.03
N GLY A 317 -11.09 -20.04 -13.12
CA GLY A 317 -10.97 -21.29 -13.88
C GLY A 317 -10.42 -22.49 -13.07
N SER A 318 -9.85 -22.26 -11.88
CA SER A 318 -9.38 -23.33 -10.98
C SER A 318 -10.35 -23.66 -9.84
N ILE A 319 -11.52 -23.02 -9.76
CA ILE A 319 -12.35 -22.99 -8.54
C ILE A 319 -13.51 -24.00 -8.58
N ARG A 320 -13.64 -24.83 -7.53
CA ARG A 320 -14.69 -25.85 -7.32
C ARG A 320 -15.90 -25.29 -6.58
N GLU A 321 -16.99 -26.05 -6.50
CA GLU A 321 -18.23 -25.59 -5.84
C GLU A 321 -18.06 -25.23 -4.36
N ARG A 322 -17.33 -26.05 -3.60
CA ARG A 322 -16.99 -25.79 -2.19
C ARG A 322 -16.22 -24.48 -2.00
N GLU A 323 -15.44 -24.11 -2.99
CA GLU A 323 -14.59 -22.93 -2.96
C GLU A 323 -15.42 -21.68 -3.30
N ILE A 324 -16.33 -21.78 -4.28
CA ILE A 324 -17.30 -20.72 -4.58
C ILE A 324 -18.18 -20.42 -3.36
N SER A 325 -18.57 -21.43 -2.57
CA SER A 325 -19.37 -21.22 -1.35
C SER A 325 -18.58 -20.48 -0.26
N LEU A 326 -17.32 -20.85 -0.02
CA LEU A 326 -16.41 -20.11 0.88
C LEU A 326 -16.19 -18.68 0.40
N MET A 327 -16.25 -18.43 -0.90
CA MET A 327 -16.10 -17.09 -1.47
C MET A 327 -17.39 -16.28 -1.55
N GLY A 328 -18.56 -16.90 -1.41
CA GLY A 328 -19.86 -16.21 -1.42
C GLY A 328 -19.97 -15.08 -0.40
N ASP A 329 -19.38 -15.24 0.79
CA ASP A 329 -19.37 -14.17 1.81
C ASP A 329 -18.34 -13.06 1.51
N ILE A 330 -17.38 -13.33 0.62
CA ILE A 330 -16.38 -12.37 0.11
C ILE A 330 -16.94 -11.56 -1.08
N ALA A 331 -18.09 -11.96 -1.65
CA ALA A 331 -18.65 -11.48 -2.93
C ALA A 331 -19.01 -9.97 -3.01
N ARG A 332 -18.69 -9.18 -1.99
CA ARG A 332 -18.98 -7.73 -1.87
C ARG A 332 -18.36 -6.90 -3.01
N THR A 333 -17.30 -7.37 -3.67
CA THR A 333 -16.53 -6.59 -4.66
C THR A 333 -16.79 -6.92 -6.14
N GLY A 334 -17.56 -7.98 -6.43
CA GLY A 334 -17.67 -8.59 -7.76
C GLY A 334 -16.43 -9.41 -8.15
N PHE A 335 -16.55 -10.30 -9.14
CA PHE A 335 -15.43 -11.12 -9.61
C PHE A 335 -14.64 -10.39 -10.68
N THR A 336 -13.34 -10.64 -10.72
CA THR A 336 -12.40 -9.94 -11.59
C THR A 336 -11.69 -10.94 -12.47
N PHE A 337 -11.77 -10.78 -13.80
CA PHE A 337 -10.96 -11.55 -14.75
C PHE A 337 -10.08 -10.67 -15.60
N ALA A 338 -8.81 -11.03 -15.66
CA ALA A 338 -7.89 -10.49 -16.62
C ALA A 338 -7.86 -11.41 -17.84
N LEU A 339 -8.75 -11.15 -18.81
CA LEU A 339 -8.83 -11.95 -20.04
C LEU A 339 -7.72 -11.54 -21.02
N GLU A 340 -7.36 -10.25 -21.00
CA GLU A 340 -6.36 -9.57 -21.84
C GLU A 340 -6.69 -9.55 -23.34
N SER A 341 -7.23 -10.62 -23.91
CA SER A 341 -7.76 -10.65 -25.28
C SER A 341 -8.96 -11.58 -25.45
N ALA A 342 -9.88 -11.18 -26.32
CA ALA A 342 -11.12 -11.90 -26.58
C ALA A 342 -10.91 -13.23 -27.30
N THR A 343 -10.00 -13.34 -28.26
CA THR A 343 -9.83 -14.60 -29.01
C THR A 343 -8.84 -15.53 -28.33
N GLU A 344 -9.02 -16.84 -28.53
CA GLU A 344 -8.04 -17.82 -28.06
C GLU A 344 -6.69 -17.62 -28.75
N GLY A 345 -6.68 -17.36 -30.07
CA GLY A 345 -5.45 -17.15 -30.83
C GLY A 345 -4.56 -16.07 -30.21
N MET A 346 -5.13 -14.90 -29.89
CA MET A 346 -4.39 -13.85 -29.20
C MET A 346 -3.98 -14.25 -27.78
N ARG A 347 -4.83 -14.94 -27.02
CA ARG A 347 -4.46 -15.49 -25.70
C ARG A 347 -3.28 -16.47 -25.78
N CYS A 348 -3.18 -17.28 -26.83
CA CYS A 348 -2.02 -18.14 -27.08
C CYS A 348 -0.75 -17.32 -27.29
N ARG A 349 -0.82 -16.28 -28.12
CA ARG A 349 0.33 -15.40 -28.43
C ARG A 349 0.86 -14.70 -27.19
N ILE A 350 0.00 -14.17 -26.34
CA ILE A 350 0.41 -13.47 -25.11
C ILE A 350 0.69 -14.43 -23.93
N ASN A 351 0.48 -15.73 -24.13
CA ASN A 351 0.57 -16.80 -23.15
C ASN A 351 -0.32 -16.57 -21.91
N LYS A 352 -1.61 -16.30 -22.14
CA LYS A 352 -2.64 -16.15 -21.10
C LYS A 352 -3.59 -17.34 -21.13
N ASN A 353 -3.30 -18.36 -20.34
CA ASN A 353 -4.07 -19.60 -20.30
C ASN A 353 -5.37 -19.45 -19.48
N ILE A 354 -6.41 -18.91 -20.11
CA ILE A 354 -7.77 -18.83 -19.56
C ILE A 354 -8.74 -19.50 -20.53
N ASP A 355 -9.44 -20.51 -20.02
CA ASP A 355 -10.57 -21.17 -20.67
C ASP A 355 -11.85 -20.40 -20.33
N VAL A 356 -12.50 -19.85 -21.36
CA VAL A 356 -13.72 -19.06 -21.20
C VAL A 356 -14.93 -19.96 -20.99
N ASP A 357 -14.93 -21.18 -21.52
CA ASP A 357 -16.05 -22.10 -21.42
C ASP A 357 -16.20 -22.63 -19.99
N VAL A 358 -15.07 -22.93 -19.34
CA VAL A 358 -15.04 -23.28 -17.89
C VAL A 358 -15.68 -22.17 -17.06
N LEU A 359 -15.33 -20.91 -17.37
CA LEU A 359 -15.88 -19.76 -16.67
C LEU A 359 -17.40 -19.63 -16.88
N LEU A 360 -17.86 -19.80 -18.12
CA LEU A 360 -19.29 -19.74 -18.45
C LEU A 360 -20.07 -20.85 -17.74
N GLY A 361 -19.48 -22.05 -17.62
CA GLY A 361 -20.07 -23.17 -16.88
C GLY A 361 -20.26 -22.87 -15.38
N GLN A 362 -19.39 -22.07 -14.76
CA GLN A 362 -19.48 -21.71 -13.34
C GLN A 362 -20.44 -20.54 -13.07
N LEU A 363 -20.91 -19.84 -14.11
CA LEU A 363 -21.71 -18.63 -13.99
C LEU A 363 -23.03 -18.79 -13.19
N PRO A 364 -23.83 -19.88 -13.38
CA PRO A 364 -25.04 -20.09 -12.60
C PRO A 364 -24.74 -20.22 -11.10
N LEU A 365 -23.67 -20.92 -10.76
CA LEU A 365 -23.25 -21.15 -9.39
C LEU A 365 -22.77 -19.85 -8.72
N LEU A 366 -21.93 -19.06 -9.40
CA LEU A 366 -21.51 -17.74 -8.92
C LEU A 366 -22.72 -16.83 -8.62
N LYS A 367 -23.77 -16.91 -9.46
CA LYS A 367 -25.01 -16.15 -9.27
C LYS A 367 -25.82 -16.67 -8.08
N GLN A 368 -25.86 -17.97 -7.83
CA GLN A 368 -26.50 -18.54 -6.65
C GLN A 368 -25.90 -17.96 -5.36
N TYR A 369 -24.58 -17.80 -5.31
CA TYR A 369 -23.86 -17.21 -4.18
C TYR A 369 -23.80 -15.67 -4.19
N GLY A 370 -24.72 -15.00 -4.90
CA GLY A 370 -24.93 -13.56 -4.79
C GLY A 370 -24.01 -12.67 -5.64
N TRP A 371 -23.16 -13.24 -6.49
CA TRP A 371 -22.31 -12.44 -7.37
C TRP A 371 -23.16 -11.83 -8.50
N ARG A 372 -23.09 -10.50 -8.65
CA ARG A 372 -23.90 -9.73 -9.62
C ARG A 372 -23.08 -8.79 -10.49
N LYS A 373 -21.77 -8.72 -10.26
CA LYS A 373 -20.86 -7.79 -10.90
C LYS A 373 -19.59 -8.50 -11.35
N LEU A 374 -19.21 -8.22 -12.60
CA LEU A 374 -18.02 -8.72 -13.26
C LEU A 374 -17.11 -7.54 -13.61
N LYS A 375 -15.82 -7.62 -13.27
CA LYS A 375 -14.77 -6.72 -13.74
C LYS A 375 -13.90 -7.49 -14.74
N LEU A 376 -13.71 -6.96 -15.94
CA LEU A 376 -12.86 -7.55 -16.97
C LEU A 376 -11.71 -6.61 -17.31
N TYR A 377 -10.54 -7.16 -17.58
CA TYR A 377 -9.42 -6.45 -18.19
C TYR A 377 -9.15 -6.98 -19.59
N LEU A 378 -9.04 -6.04 -20.53
CA LEU A 378 -8.54 -6.27 -21.88
C LEU A 378 -7.35 -5.36 -22.14
N MET A 379 -6.43 -5.85 -22.94
CA MET A 379 -5.32 -5.08 -23.48
C MET A 379 -5.54 -4.87 -24.97
N VAL A 380 -5.13 -3.71 -25.48
CA VAL A 380 -5.21 -3.38 -26.92
C VAL A 380 -3.90 -2.82 -27.42
N GLY A 381 -3.64 -2.95 -28.72
CA GLY A 381 -2.43 -2.44 -29.35
C GLY A 381 -1.33 -3.49 -29.52
N PHE A 382 -1.68 -4.78 -29.53
CA PHE A 382 -0.76 -5.81 -29.98
C PHE A 382 -0.68 -5.82 -31.52
N PRO A 383 0.48 -6.14 -32.11
CA PRO A 383 0.68 -6.08 -33.56
C PRO A 383 -0.10 -7.15 -34.34
N TRP A 384 -0.62 -8.19 -33.67
CA TRP A 384 -1.34 -9.31 -34.28
C TRP A 384 -2.87 -9.18 -34.21
N GLU A 385 -3.39 -8.07 -33.68
CA GLU A 385 -4.84 -7.87 -33.54
C GLU A 385 -5.52 -7.69 -34.90
N THR A 386 -6.67 -8.33 -35.06
CA THR A 386 -7.55 -8.20 -36.23
C THR A 386 -8.91 -7.62 -35.83
N GLU A 387 -9.73 -7.23 -36.80
CA GLU A 387 -11.12 -6.81 -36.53
C GLU A 387 -11.94 -7.91 -35.82
N GLU A 388 -11.65 -9.18 -36.11
CA GLU A 388 -12.30 -10.34 -35.48
C GLU A 388 -12.08 -10.33 -33.95
N ASP A 389 -10.88 -9.94 -33.49
CA ASP A 389 -10.59 -9.82 -32.06
C ASP A 389 -11.52 -8.83 -31.35
N PHE A 390 -11.82 -7.71 -32.00
CA PHE A 390 -12.71 -6.69 -31.44
C PHE A 390 -14.18 -7.12 -31.49
N LEU A 391 -14.60 -7.80 -32.56
CA LEU A 391 -15.96 -8.34 -32.67
C LEU A 391 -16.22 -9.45 -31.63
N ALA A 392 -15.24 -10.31 -31.37
CA ALA A 392 -15.32 -11.39 -30.39
C ALA A 392 -15.57 -10.90 -28.95
N ILE A 393 -15.23 -9.64 -28.63
CA ILE A 393 -15.57 -9.03 -27.33
C ILE A 393 -17.08 -9.11 -27.09
N LYS A 394 -17.88 -8.80 -28.12
CA LYS A 394 -19.35 -8.84 -28.02
C LYS A 394 -19.85 -10.25 -27.68
N GLU A 395 -19.25 -11.26 -28.27
CA GLU A 395 -19.65 -12.66 -28.13
C GLU A 395 -19.36 -13.16 -26.71
N ILE A 396 -18.16 -12.89 -26.20
CA ILE A 396 -17.74 -13.28 -24.84
C ILE A 396 -18.58 -12.61 -23.76
N LEU A 397 -19.00 -11.36 -23.96
CA LEU A 397 -19.81 -10.64 -22.97
C LEU A 397 -21.29 -11.06 -22.99
N SER A 398 -21.79 -11.58 -24.12
CA SER A 398 -23.21 -11.87 -24.32
C SER A 398 -23.78 -12.87 -23.29
N PRO A 399 -23.12 -13.98 -22.94
CA PRO A 399 -23.59 -14.87 -21.87
C PRO A 399 -23.78 -14.18 -20.52
N PHE A 400 -22.83 -13.34 -20.11
CA PHE A 400 -22.91 -12.62 -18.83
C PHE A 400 -24.07 -11.61 -18.83
N GLU A 401 -24.31 -10.94 -19.96
CA GLU A 401 -25.44 -10.03 -20.10
C GLU A 401 -26.79 -10.73 -20.10
N LYS A 402 -26.89 -11.91 -20.73
CA LYS A 402 -28.10 -12.75 -20.68
C LYS A 402 -28.44 -13.12 -19.23
N GLU A 403 -27.41 -13.43 -18.43
CA GLU A 403 -27.55 -13.70 -16.99
C GLU A 403 -27.77 -12.47 -16.11
N ARG A 404 -27.89 -11.26 -16.71
CA ARG A 404 -28.09 -9.98 -16.04
C ARG A 404 -26.96 -9.60 -15.07
N ILE A 405 -25.72 -9.99 -15.38
CA ILE A 405 -24.53 -9.55 -14.65
C ILE A 405 -24.13 -8.14 -15.09
N ASN A 406 -23.78 -7.26 -14.14
CA ASN A 406 -23.24 -5.94 -14.44
C ASN A 406 -21.77 -6.05 -14.80
N ILE A 407 -21.39 -5.58 -16.00
CA ILE A 407 -20.02 -5.74 -16.51
C ILE A 407 -19.28 -4.39 -16.47
N ASN A 408 -18.12 -4.38 -15.83
CA ASN A 408 -17.15 -3.30 -15.87
C ASN A 408 -15.94 -3.75 -16.69
N LEU A 409 -15.85 -3.30 -17.94
CA LEU A 409 -14.73 -3.58 -18.81
C LEU A 409 -13.66 -2.50 -18.68
N SER A 410 -12.43 -2.87 -18.35
CA SER A 410 -11.28 -1.97 -18.29
C SER A 410 -10.33 -2.31 -19.44
N VAL A 411 -10.05 -1.33 -20.29
CA VAL A 411 -9.21 -1.49 -21.48
C VAL A 411 -7.91 -0.71 -21.30
N SER A 412 -6.76 -1.35 -21.47
CA SER A 412 -5.46 -0.68 -21.35
C SER A 412 -4.62 -0.88 -22.61
N PRO A 413 -3.91 0.15 -23.11
CA PRO A 413 -2.90 -0.06 -24.13
C PRO A 413 -1.82 -1.05 -23.68
N PHE A 414 -1.36 -1.89 -24.60
CA PHE A 414 -0.18 -2.72 -24.41
C PHE A 414 1.06 -1.82 -24.33
N ILE A 415 1.86 -2.04 -23.28
CA ILE A 415 3.14 -1.35 -23.06
C ILE A 415 4.23 -2.42 -23.06
N PRO A 416 5.15 -2.42 -24.04
CA PRO A 416 6.35 -3.26 -24.00
C PRO A 416 7.18 -2.90 -22.76
N LYS A 417 7.52 -3.91 -21.94
CA LYS A 417 8.31 -3.73 -20.72
C LYS A 417 9.67 -4.43 -20.82
N PRO A 418 10.73 -3.86 -20.21
CA PRO A 418 12.03 -4.52 -20.05
C PRO A 418 11.92 -5.94 -19.51
N HIS A 419 12.87 -6.80 -19.84
CA HIS A 419 12.97 -8.17 -19.27
C HIS A 419 11.71 -9.02 -19.47
N THR A 420 10.97 -8.77 -20.56
CA THR A 420 9.83 -9.60 -20.98
C THR A 420 10.07 -10.11 -22.39
N PRO A 421 9.45 -11.25 -22.79
CA PRO A 421 9.50 -11.69 -24.19
C PRO A 421 9.01 -10.63 -25.19
N PHE A 422 8.15 -9.70 -24.76
CA PHE A 422 7.64 -8.63 -25.61
C PHE A 422 8.45 -7.33 -25.56
N GLN A 423 9.61 -7.32 -24.93
CA GLN A 423 10.48 -6.14 -24.86
C GLN A 423 10.95 -5.62 -26.23
N TRP A 424 10.89 -6.48 -27.27
CA TRP A 424 11.25 -6.14 -28.66
C TRP A 424 10.09 -5.66 -29.51
N LEU A 425 8.85 -5.78 -29.04
CA LEU A 425 7.69 -5.32 -29.79
C LEU A 425 7.61 -3.79 -29.83
N PRO A 426 7.09 -3.21 -30.94
CA PRO A 426 6.69 -1.82 -30.94
C PRO A 426 5.48 -1.60 -30.03
N MET A 427 5.27 -0.36 -29.63
CA MET A 427 3.99 0.11 -29.11
C MET A 427 3.27 0.88 -30.22
N GLU A 428 1.96 0.67 -30.35
CA GLU A 428 1.11 1.41 -31.27
C GLU A 428 1.05 2.90 -30.93
N ASN A 429 0.91 3.76 -31.94
CA ASN A 429 0.81 5.20 -31.72
C ASN A 429 -0.55 5.62 -31.13
N GLU A 430 -0.62 6.87 -30.67
CA GLU A 430 -1.77 7.43 -29.97
C GLU A 430 -3.07 7.37 -30.77
N VAL A 431 -2.99 7.64 -32.07
CA VAL A 431 -4.14 7.71 -32.98
C VAL A 431 -4.76 6.32 -33.12
N ILE A 432 -3.93 5.32 -33.43
CA ILE A 432 -4.38 3.93 -33.61
C ILE A 432 -4.95 3.37 -32.29
N LEU A 433 -4.30 3.63 -31.16
CA LEU A 433 -4.80 3.21 -29.85
C LEU A 433 -6.17 3.84 -29.54
N SER A 434 -6.32 5.13 -29.84
CA SER A 434 -7.58 5.86 -29.65
C SER A 434 -8.70 5.32 -30.55
N GLU A 435 -8.38 4.98 -31.81
CA GLU A 435 -9.30 4.34 -32.75
C GLU A 435 -9.75 2.96 -32.28
N LYS A 436 -8.81 2.10 -31.85
CA LYS A 436 -9.10 0.77 -31.28
C LYS A 436 -10.01 0.88 -30.04
N ILE A 437 -9.75 1.81 -29.12
CA ILE A 437 -10.60 2.06 -27.95
C ILE A 437 -11.99 2.58 -28.37
N SER A 438 -12.05 3.48 -29.35
CA SER A 438 -13.31 4.00 -29.90
C SER A 438 -14.15 2.89 -30.54
N MET A 439 -13.51 1.97 -31.27
CA MET A 439 -14.14 0.80 -31.85
C MET A 439 -14.80 -0.07 -30.77
N ILE A 440 -14.09 -0.41 -29.69
CA ILE A 440 -14.66 -1.16 -28.55
C ILE A 440 -15.88 -0.45 -27.97
N ARG A 441 -15.79 0.88 -27.76
CA ARG A 441 -16.92 1.67 -27.25
C ARG A 441 -18.12 1.65 -28.20
N LYS A 442 -17.88 1.68 -29.52
CA LYS A 442 -18.92 1.60 -30.55
C LYS A 442 -19.58 0.23 -30.56
N ILE A 443 -18.80 -0.85 -30.52
CA ILE A 443 -19.29 -2.24 -30.48
C ILE A 443 -20.17 -2.49 -29.24
N LEU A 444 -19.82 -1.88 -28.10
CA LEU A 444 -20.53 -2.05 -26.83
C LEU A 444 -21.60 -0.97 -26.56
N LYS A 445 -21.85 -0.06 -27.50
CA LYS A 445 -22.85 1.01 -27.33
C LYS A 445 -24.25 0.42 -27.13
N GLY A 446 -24.98 0.91 -26.13
CA GLY A 446 -26.34 0.45 -25.80
C GLY A 446 -26.41 -0.89 -25.04
N ARG A 447 -25.27 -1.50 -24.71
CA ARG A 447 -25.17 -2.73 -23.91
C ARG A 447 -25.02 -2.43 -22.42
N ARG A 448 -25.22 -3.43 -21.55
CA ARG A 448 -25.09 -3.27 -20.09
C ARG A 448 -23.63 -3.40 -19.62
N VAL A 449 -22.73 -2.69 -20.32
CA VAL A 449 -21.29 -2.75 -20.09
C VAL A 449 -20.75 -1.35 -19.83
N LYS A 450 -20.13 -1.14 -18.68
CA LYS A 450 -19.41 0.08 -18.36
C LYS A 450 -17.95 -0.07 -18.81
N VAL A 451 -17.58 0.65 -19.87
CA VAL A 451 -16.21 0.68 -20.38
C VAL A 451 -15.42 1.79 -19.67
N LYS A 452 -14.28 1.43 -19.10
CA LYS A 452 -13.21 2.33 -18.64
C LYS A 452 -11.97 2.05 -19.48
N TYR A 453 -11.17 3.06 -19.76
CA TYR A 453 -9.92 2.87 -20.47
C TYR A 453 -8.79 3.70 -19.87
N ARG A 454 -7.56 3.21 -20.01
CA ARG A 454 -6.36 4.00 -19.71
C ARG A 454 -6.11 4.97 -20.86
N ASP A 455 -5.73 6.19 -20.51
CA ASP A 455 -5.41 7.22 -21.48
C ASP A 455 -4.23 6.79 -22.38
N PRO A 456 -4.38 6.80 -23.71
CA PRO A 456 -3.30 6.40 -24.64
C PRO A 456 -2.03 7.23 -24.46
N ARG A 457 -2.16 8.55 -24.28
CA ARG A 457 -1.02 9.45 -24.13
C ARG A 457 -0.22 9.16 -22.86
N THR A 458 -0.88 8.93 -21.72
CA THR A 458 -0.20 8.47 -20.50
C THR A 458 0.54 7.15 -20.73
N SER A 459 -0.09 6.20 -21.43
CA SER A 459 0.50 4.89 -21.71
C SER A 459 1.76 4.97 -22.60
N LEU A 460 1.77 5.90 -23.58
CA LEU A 460 2.96 6.15 -24.41
C LEU A 460 4.12 6.69 -23.59
N VAL A 461 3.87 7.65 -22.70
CA VAL A 461 4.90 8.18 -21.80
C VAL A 461 5.46 7.08 -20.89
N GLU A 462 4.59 6.23 -20.32
CA GLU A 462 5.02 5.08 -19.52
C GLU A 462 5.91 4.12 -20.32
N ALA A 463 5.63 3.91 -21.60
CA ALA A 463 6.42 3.05 -22.47
C ALA A 463 7.78 3.67 -22.84
N ILE A 464 7.81 4.99 -23.08
CA ILE A 464 9.05 5.75 -23.30
C ILE A 464 9.95 5.63 -22.09
N VAL A 465 9.42 5.93 -20.90
CA VAL A 465 10.20 5.90 -19.66
C VAL A 465 10.64 4.46 -19.32
N ALA A 466 9.74 3.47 -19.42
CA ALA A 466 10.08 2.08 -19.12
C ALA A 466 11.17 1.53 -20.04
N ARG A 467 11.19 1.92 -21.33
CA ARG A 467 12.22 1.51 -22.31
C ARG A 467 13.34 2.53 -22.49
N GLY A 468 13.40 3.53 -21.60
CA GLY A 468 14.34 4.63 -21.66
C GLY A 468 15.80 4.20 -21.54
N ASP A 469 16.69 4.99 -22.12
CA ASP A 469 18.13 4.88 -21.93
C ASP A 469 18.68 6.11 -21.19
N SER A 470 20.00 6.21 -21.07
CA SER A 470 20.67 7.32 -20.37
C SER A 470 20.48 8.68 -21.04
N ARG A 471 19.89 8.79 -22.22
CA ARG A 471 19.55 10.08 -22.84
C ARG A 471 18.30 10.69 -22.21
N LEU A 472 17.50 9.94 -21.44
CA LEU A 472 16.26 10.43 -20.83
C LEU A 472 16.42 11.10 -19.46
N TRP A 473 17.54 10.95 -18.75
CA TRP A 473 17.66 11.63 -17.45
C TRP A 473 17.48 13.17 -17.54
N PRO A 474 17.96 13.90 -18.58
CA PRO A 474 17.75 15.34 -18.68
C PRO A 474 16.29 15.73 -18.92
N LEU A 475 15.45 14.84 -19.46
CA LEU A 475 14.01 15.07 -19.60
C LEU A 475 13.36 15.30 -18.24
N PHE A 476 13.71 14.51 -17.22
CA PHE A 476 13.10 14.64 -15.91
C PHE A 476 13.53 15.92 -15.19
N GLU A 477 14.79 16.36 -15.37
CA GLU A 477 15.20 17.69 -14.90
C GLU A 477 14.43 18.79 -15.63
N TYR A 478 14.30 18.70 -16.95
CA TYR A 478 13.53 19.64 -17.74
C TYR A 478 12.08 19.77 -17.24
N LEU A 479 11.39 18.64 -17.04
CA LEU A 479 10.03 18.60 -16.51
C LEU A 479 9.97 19.23 -15.10
N PHE A 480 10.90 18.86 -14.22
CA PHE A 480 11.00 19.43 -12.89
C PHE A 480 11.20 20.96 -12.93
N HIS A 481 12.09 21.48 -13.78
CA HIS A 481 12.33 22.92 -13.93
C HIS A 481 11.12 23.68 -14.52
N LYS A 482 10.25 23.00 -15.27
CA LYS A 482 8.94 23.53 -15.71
C LYS A 482 7.87 23.46 -14.61
N GLY A 483 8.21 22.97 -13.42
CA GLY A 483 7.29 22.87 -12.27
C GLY A 483 6.42 21.61 -12.26
N VAL A 484 6.73 20.61 -13.09
CA VAL A 484 5.98 19.35 -13.16
C VAL A 484 6.24 18.51 -11.90
N LYS A 485 5.16 18.00 -11.31
CA LYS A 485 5.13 17.09 -10.17
C LYS A 485 3.78 16.39 -10.13
N LEU A 486 3.66 15.32 -9.34
CA LEU A 486 2.42 14.56 -9.14
C LEU A 486 1.81 14.02 -10.46
N GLU A 487 2.64 13.64 -11.44
CA GLU A 487 2.19 13.27 -12.79
C GLU A 487 1.28 12.03 -12.83
N ALA A 488 1.26 11.20 -11.79
CA ALA A 488 0.28 10.12 -11.64
C ALA A 488 -1.16 10.63 -11.48
N TRP A 489 -1.33 11.90 -11.09
CA TRP A 489 -2.60 12.58 -10.92
C TRP A 489 -2.93 13.37 -12.19
N ARG A 490 -4.11 13.11 -12.76
CA ARG A 490 -4.49 13.59 -14.09
C ARG A 490 -4.39 15.12 -14.23
N GLU A 491 -4.69 15.85 -13.17
CA GLU A 491 -4.64 17.32 -13.12
C GLU A 491 -3.21 17.90 -13.19
N TYR A 492 -2.17 17.09 -12.98
CA TYR A 492 -0.78 17.51 -13.08
C TYR A 492 0.00 16.85 -14.22
N PHE A 493 -0.60 15.90 -14.94
CA PHE A 493 0.06 15.27 -16.09
C PHE A 493 0.19 16.26 -17.25
N GLN A 494 1.42 16.53 -17.70
CA GLN A 494 1.75 17.53 -18.74
C GLN A 494 2.41 16.88 -19.98
N PRO A 495 1.68 16.10 -20.78
CA PRO A 495 2.25 15.34 -21.89
C PRO A 495 2.87 16.19 -23.00
N ALA A 496 2.44 17.44 -23.18
CA ALA A 496 2.96 18.35 -24.19
C ALA A 496 4.44 18.73 -23.93
N LEU A 497 4.86 18.76 -22.66
CA LEU A 497 6.25 19.07 -22.30
C LEU A 497 7.22 17.96 -22.73
N TYR A 498 6.74 16.72 -22.84
CA TYR A 498 7.53 15.62 -23.41
C TYR A 498 7.79 15.88 -24.89
N ASP A 499 6.75 16.23 -25.67
CA ASP A 499 6.90 16.54 -27.10
C ASP A 499 7.84 17.73 -27.31
N GLU A 500 7.68 18.79 -26.52
CA GLU A 500 8.55 19.97 -26.55
C GLU A 500 10.02 19.57 -26.33
N TRP A 501 10.31 18.76 -25.32
CA TRP A 501 11.66 18.32 -25.02
C TRP A 501 12.25 17.43 -26.13
N PHE A 502 11.51 16.44 -26.62
CA PHE A 502 11.97 15.56 -27.71
C PHE A 502 12.29 16.36 -28.97
N ASN A 503 11.43 17.31 -29.33
CA ASN A 503 11.65 18.20 -30.47
C ASN A 503 12.90 19.09 -30.28
N GLN A 504 13.11 19.65 -29.08
CA GLN A 504 14.29 20.48 -28.78
C GLN A 504 15.60 19.69 -28.84
N GLN A 505 15.60 18.44 -28.38
CA GLN A 505 16.80 17.59 -28.39
C GLN A 505 17.06 16.91 -29.74
N GLY A 506 16.11 16.99 -30.69
CA GLY A 506 16.20 16.25 -31.95
C GLY A 506 16.19 14.73 -31.76
N ILE A 507 15.61 14.25 -30.66
CA ILE A 507 15.50 12.82 -30.35
C ILE A 507 14.14 12.34 -30.83
N SER A 508 14.11 11.27 -31.63
CA SER A 508 12.85 10.66 -32.06
C SER A 508 12.21 9.88 -30.91
N ILE A 509 10.91 10.12 -30.67
CA ILE A 509 10.12 9.30 -29.74
C ILE A 509 10.10 7.82 -30.20
N GLU A 510 10.21 7.58 -31.51
CA GLU A 510 10.19 6.23 -32.08
C GLU A 510 11.44 5.40 -31.73
N ASP A 511 12.53 6.03 -31.31
CA ASP A 511 13.70 5.31 -30.75
C ASP A 511 13.30 4.48 -29.52
N TYR A 512 12.31 4.95 -28.77
CA TYR A 512 11.80 4.29 -27.57
C TYR A 512 10.55 3.48 -27.87
N LEU A 513 9.69 3.95 -28.78
CA LEU A 513 8.41 3.31 -29.04
C LEU A 513 8.47 2.15 -30.04
N GLY A 514 9.37 2.22 -31.01
CA GLY A 514 9.46 1.31 -32.14
C GLY A 514 9.92 -0.12 -31.80
N LYS A 515 9.91 -0.97 -32.84
CA LYS A 515 10.37 -2.35 -32.76
C LYS A 515 11.89 -2.37 -32.52
N LYS A 516 12.35 -3.22 -31.60
CA LYS A 516 13.78 -3.40 -31.32
C LYS A 516 14.25 -4.75 -31.91
N PRO A 517 15.44 -4.83 -32.55
CA PRO A 517 15.99 -6.10 -33.00
C PRO A 517 16.28 -7.03 -31.83
N ILE A 518 16.02 -8.33 -31.98
CA ILE A 518 16.24 -9.33 -30.90
C ILE A 518 17.70 -9.34 -30.43
N GLU A 519 18.63 -9.26 -31.38
CA GLU A 519 20.09 -9.27 -31.15
C GLU A 519 20.65 -7.93 -30.64
N SER A 520 19.82 -6.87 -30.57
CA SER A 520 20.30 -5.56 -30.12
C SER A 520 20.61 -5.58 -28.62
N ALA A 521 21.66 -4.84 -28.25
CA ALA A 521 21.89 -4.47 -26.86
C ALA A 521 20.77 -3.53 -26.41
N LEU A 522 20.16 -3.83 -25.28
CA LEU A 522 19.06 -3.07 -24.71
C LEU A 522 19.54 -2.25 -23.52
N PRO A 523 18.98 -1.05 -23.25
CA PRO A 523 19.41 -0.19 -22.14
C PRO A 523 19.37 -0.87 -20.76
N TRP A 524 18.49 -1.85 -20.60
CA TRP A 524 18.31 -2.62 -19.38
C TRP A 524 19.12 -3.92 -19.31
N ASP A 525 19.93 -4.24 -20.33
CA ASP A 525 20.86 -5.40 -20.30
C ASP A 525 21.94 -5.23 -19.21
N ILE A 526 22.05 -4.05 -18.59
CA ILE A 526 22.86 -3.82 -17.39
C ILE A 526 22.35 -4.57 -16.15
N VAL A 527 21.11 -5.06 -16.16
CA VAL A 527 20.51 -5.85 -15.08
C VAL A 527 20.43 -7.32 -15.48
N ASP A 528 21.06 -8.20 -14.70
CA ASP A 528 20.86 -9.65 -14.76
C ASP A 528 19.67 -10.02 -13.86
N THR A 529 18.53 -10.39 -14.47
CA THR A 529 17.33 -10.83 -13.71
C THR A 529 17.40 -12.29 -13.27
N GLY A 530 18.39 -13.05 -13.75
CA GLY A 530 18.48 -14.50 -13.68
C GLY A 530 17.71 -15.24 -14.78
N ILE A 531 17.09 -14.51 -15.72
CA ILE A 531 16.37 -15.11 -16.86
C ILE A 531 17.24 -14.99 -18.11
N ASP A 532 17.40 -16.10 -18.82
CA ASP A 532 18.20 -16.13 -20.03
C ASP A 532 17.56 -15.29 -21.14
N LYS A 533 18.33 -14.39 -21.76
CA LYS A 533 17.86 -13.58 -22.89
C LYS A 533 17.44 -14.48 -24.08
N SER A 534 18.10 -15.62 -24.26
CA SER A 534 17.73 -16.65 -25.24
C SER A 534 16.36 -17.27 -24.96
N PHE A 535 15.99 -17.48 -23.69
CA PHE A 535 14.65 -17.94 -23.32
C PHE A 535 13.59 -16.87 -23.68
N LEU A 536 13.85 -15.60 -23.39
CA LEU A 536 12.93 -14.51 -23.76
C LEU A 536 12.74 -14.44 -25.28
N ALA A 537 13.82 -14.58 -26.05
CA ALA A 537 13.79 -14.60 -27.52
C ALA A 537 13.02 -15.81 -28.06
N HIS A 538 13.20 -16.98 -27.46
CA HIS A 538 12.43 -18.18 -27.81
C HIS A 538 10.93 -17.99 -27.54
N GLU A 539 10.55 -17.44 -26.39
CA GLU A 539 9.16 -17.12 -26.08
C GLU A 539 8.55 -16.11 -27.05
N PHE A 540 9.35 -15.14 -27.51
CA PHE A 540 8.93 -14.20 -28.55
C PHE A 540 8.62 -14.92 -29.87
N ILE A 541 9.49 -15.83 -30.31
CA ILE A 541 9.28 -16.64 -31.54
C ILE A 541 8.02 -17.51 -31.41
N LEU A 542 7.78 -18.12 -30.24
CA LEU A 542 6.57 -18.89 -29.99
C LEU A 542 5.31 -18.01 -30.06
N ALA A 543 5.38 -16.77 -29.59
CA ALA A 543 4.29 -15.81 -29.72
C ALA A 543 4.00 -15.46 -31.19
N GLU A 544 5.02 -15.25 -32.01
CA GLU A 544 4.85 -15.04 -33.46
C GLU A 544 4.21 -16.24 -34.15
N ALA A 545 4.52 -17.46 -33.68
CA ALA A 545 3.92 -18.70 -34.16
C ALA A 545 2.55 -19.02 -33.55
N GLY A 546 2.03 -18.22 -32.61
CA GLY A 546 0.74 -18.49 -31.94
C GLY A 546 0.76 -19.69 -30.99
N LYS A 547 1.94 -20.11 -30.51
CA LYS A 547 2.12 -21.28 -29.66
C LYS A 547 2.11 -20.89 -28.17
N LYS A 548 1.50 -21.76 -27.34
CA LYS A 548 1.49 -21.64 -25.88
C LYS A 548 2.78 -22.21 -25.27
N THR A 549 3.12 -21.73 -24.08
CA THR A 549 4.16 -22.30 -23.21
C THR A 549 3.51 -22.66 -21.87
N GLY A 550 3.84 -23.82 -21.32
CA GLY A 550 3.32 -24.26 -20.01
C GLY A 550 3.67 -23.29 -18.88
N ASP A 551 2.85 -23.27 -17.83
CA ASP A 551 3.13 -22.50 -16.61
C ASP A 551 4.05 -23.28 -15.66
N CYS A 552 4.62 -22.58 -14.67
CA CYS A 552 5.54 -23.17 -13.69
C CYS A 552 4.84 -24.13 -12.71
N TYR A 553 3.51 -24.21 -12.72
CA TYR A 553 2.74 -25.09 -11.85
C TYR A 553 2.56 -26.48 -12.47
N THR A 554 2.66 -26.57 -13.80
CA THR A 554 2.47 -27.81 -14.57
C THR A 554 3.78 -28.37 -15.11
N GLY A 555 4.81 -27.55 -15.25
CA GLY A 555 6.16 -28.00 -15.63
C GLY A 555 7.18 -26.86 -15.70
N CYS A 556 8.46 -27.20 -15.89
CA CYS A 556 9.52 -26.21 -16.01
C CYS A 556 9.80 -25.87 -17.48
N ALA A 557 9.71 -24.58 -17.84
CA ALA A 557 10.08 -24.08 -19.16
C ALA A 557 11.58 -23.73 -19.29
N SER A 558 12.40 -24.04 -18.27
CA SER A 558 13.85 -23.84 -18.25
C SER A 558 14.31 -22.41 -18.57
N CYS A 559 13.75 -21.43 -17.84
CA CYS A 559 14.02 -20.00 -18.08
C CYS A 559 15.38 -19.46 -17.56
N GLY A 560 16.24 -20.31 -16.99
CA GLY A 560 17.56 -19.93 -16.46
C GLY A 560 17.63 -19.68 -14.94
N ILE A 561 16.50 -19.47 -14.26
CA ILE A 561 16.46 -19.14 -12.82
C ILE A 561 17.04 -20.25 -11.91
N GLY A 562 17.06 -21.51 -12.36
CA GLY A 562 17.62 -22.62 -11.57
C GLY A 562 16.76 -23.03 -10.38
N CYS A 563 15.42 -22.99 -10.51
CA CYS A 563 14.51 -23.47 -9.47
C CYS A 563 14.79 -24.95 -9.16
N THR A 564 14.91 -25.30 -7.88
CA THR A 564 14.86 -26.71 -7.43
C THR A 564 13.51 -27.32 -7.79
N GLU A 565 13.43 -28.63 -8.04
CA GLU A 565 12.19 -29.39 -8.31
C GLU A 565 11.21 -29.43 -7.11
N SER A 566 11.07 -28.34 -6.35
CA SER A 566 10.04 -28.16 -5.34
C SER A 566 8.73 -27.66 -5.96
N GLY A 567 8.45 -28.05 -7.21
CA GLY A 567 7.09 -28.03 -7.73
C GLY A 567 6.33 -29.11 -7.00
N GLN A 568 5.76 -28.79 -5.83
CA GLN A 568 4.75 -29.64 -5.23
C GLN A 568 3.67 -29.85 -6.29
N THR A 569 3.70 -31.04 -6.90
CA THR A 569 2.55 -31.60 -7.59
C THR A 569 1.36 -31.38 -6.66
N ARG A 570 0.25 -30.86 -7.19
CA ARG A 570 -1.02 -30.76 -6.46
C ARG A 570 -1.47 -32.16 -6.06
N ASP A 571 -0.89 -32.71 -4.99
CA ASP A 571 -1.28 -33.99 -4.44
C ASP A 571 -2.56 -33.77 -3.66
N SER A 572 -3.64 -34.18 -4.29
CA SER A 572 -5.01 -34.10 -3.80
C SER A 572 -5.32 -35.16 -2.74
N SER A 573 -4.40 -35.37 -1.79
CA SER A 573 -4.49 -36.48 -0.83
C SER A 573 -4.19 -36.07 0.63
N PHE A 574 -4.58 -34.88 1.07
CA PHE A 574 -4.66 -34.57 2.50
C PHE A 574 -6.07 -34.85 3.06
N SER A 575 -6.46 -36.13 3.06
CA SER A 575 -7.63 -36.61 3.83
C SER A 575 -7.27 -37.69 4.86
N ALA A 576 -5.99 -37.96 5.12
CA ALA A 576 -5.59 -39.15 5.90
C ALA A 576 -4.79 -38.89 7.20
N VAL A 577 -4.60 -37.65 7.65
CA VAL A 577 -3.90 -37.39 8.92
C VAL A 577 -4.84 -36.71 9.92
N ARG A 578 -5.88 -37.44 10.32
CA ARG A 578 -6.71 -37.14 11.48
C ARG A 578 -6.81 -38.39 12.34
N SER A 579 -5.70 -38.78 12.97
CA SER A 579 -5.69 -39.55 14.23
C SER A 579 -4.24 -39.88 14.60
N ALA A 580 -3.90 -39.64 15.87
CA ALA A 580 -2.58 -39.77 16.49
C ALA A 580 -1.60 -38.66 16.05
N PHE A 581 -1.04 -37.82 16.93
CA PHE A 581 -0.59 -38.06 18.28
C PHE A 581 -0.73 -36.80 19.15
N VAL A 582 -1.26 -37.00 20.35
CA VAL A 582 -0.99 -36.19 21.54
C VAL A 582 0.23 -36.84 22.20
N GLU A 583 1.29 -36.06 22.45
CA GLU A 583 2.23 -36.12 23.60
C GLU A 583 3.60 -35.49 23.24
N ASN A 584 4.05 -34.55 24.08
CA ASN A 584 5.36 -33.87 24.13
C ASN A 584 6.49 -34.83 24.61
N PRO A 585 7.80 -34.44 24.70
CA PRO A 585 8.51 -33.24 24.23
C PRO A 585 9.90 -33.49 23.54
N VAL A 586 10.41 -32.43 22.88
CA VAL A 586 11.82 -31.94 22.77
C VAL A 586 12.97 -32.96 22.59
N GLN A 587 13.71 -32.85 21.47
CA GLN A 587 15.18 -33.01 21.47
C GLN A 587 15.89 -32.35 20.28
N ASP A 588 16.85 -31.50 20.64
CA ASP A 588 17.98 -30.85 19.95
C ASP A 588 18.28 -31.13 18.46
N PHE A 589 18.28 -30.04 17.67
CA PHE A 589 19.10 -29.92 16.47
C PHE A 589 19.94 -28.63 16.56
N LYS A 590 21.28 -28.79 16.61
CA LYS A 590 22.25 -27.70 16.70
C LYS A 590 22.55 -27.11 15.32
N LEU A 591 22.24 -25.84 15.12
CA LEU A 591 22.83 -24.97 14.10
C LEU A 591 23.93 -24.14 14.75
N SER A 592 25.18 -24.35 14.34
CA SER A 592 26.32 -23.57 14.80
C SER A 592 26.87 -22.69 13.68
N GLN A 593 27.12 -21.43 14.05
CA GLN A 593 28.01 -20.44 13.42
C GLN A 593 27.43 -19.53 12.34
N PHE A 594 26.48 -18.68 12.72
CA PHE A 594 26.46 -17.25 12.36
C PHE A 594 25.83 -16.49 13.53
N GLU A 595 26.65 -15.78 14.32
CA GLU A 595 26.19 -14.92 15.41
C GLU A 595 25.60 -13.62 14.85
N ILE A 596 24.35 -13.68 14.40
CA ILE A 596 23.47 -12.53 14.53
C ILE A 596 23.14 -12.46 16.02
N GLN A 597 23.67 -11.46 16.72
CA GLN A 597 23.22 -11.16 18.09
C GLN A 597 21.72 -10.88 18.01
N ASN A 598 20.92 -11.92 18.29
CA ASN A 598 19.53 -11.79 18.68
C ASN A 598 19.51 -10.84 19.86
N SER A 599 19.22 -9.57 19.61
CA SER A 599 18.74 -8.67 20.63
C SER A 599 17.39 -9.23 21.07
N LYS A 600 17.46 -10.15 22.04
CA LYS A 600 16.43 -10.30 23.05
C LYS A 600 16.26 -8.91 23.66
N LEU A 601 15.45 -8.07 23.03
CA LEU A 601 14.55 -7.20 23.74
C LEU A 601 13.87 -8.14 24.74
N LYS A 602 14.37 -8.14 25.97
CA LYS A 602 13.63 -8.63 27.12
C LYS A 602 12.40 -7.73 27.22
N ILE A 603 11.41 -8.01 26.38
CA ILE A 603 10.03 -7.78 26.75
C ILE A 603 9.88 -8.65 27.98
N ASP A 604 9.64 -8.02 29.12
CA ASP A 604 9.46 -8.70 30.39
C ASP A 604 8.24 -9.62 30.30
N THR A 605 8.45 -10.85 29.82
CA THR A 605 7.42 -11.88 29.69
C THR A 605 6.88 -12.32 31.05
N SER A 606 7.51 -11.93 32.16
CA SER A 606 7.03 -12.22 33.51
C SER A 606 5.88 -11.31 33.98
N SER A 607 5.56 -10.27 33.20
CA SER A 607 4.41 -9.38 33.41
C SER A 607 3.34 -9.48 32.31
N ILE A 608 3.46 -10.43 31.38
CA ILE A 608 2.38 -10.81 30.45
C ILE A 608 1.32 -11.55 31.26
N GLN A 609 0.54 -10.81 32.04
CA GLN A 609 -0.83 -11.20 32.29
C GLN A 609 -1.52 -11.11 30.94
N THR A 610 -1.93 -12.26 30.41
CA THR A 610 -3.01 -12.34 29.43
C THR A 610 -4.06 -11.31 29.85
N PRO A 611 -4.34 -10.25 29.07
CA PRO A 611 -5.47 -9.38 29.36
C PRO A 611 -6.67 -10.31 29.50
N ALA A 612 -7.49 -10.12 30.54
CA ALA A 612 -8.71 -10.88 30.72
C ALA A 612 -9.52 -10.80 29.41
N HIS A 613 -9.43 -11.84 28.59
CA HIS A 613 -10.23 -11.97 27.40
C HIS A 613 -11.69 -12.02 27.89
N ALA A 614 -12.58 -11.25 27.28
CA ALA A 614 -13.99 -11.51 27.44
C ALA A 614 -14.22 -12.96 27.00
N GLU A 615 -14.67 -13.82 27.91
CA GLU A 615 -14.93 -15.23 27.61
C GLU A 615 -15.94 -15.30 26.45
N VAL A 616 -15.50 -15.91 25.33
CA VAL A 616 -16.35 -16.13 24.16
C VAL A 616 -16.94 -17.54 24.29
N PRO A 617 -18.27 -17.70 24.47
CA PRO A 617 -18.87 -19.03 24.48
C PRO A 617 -18.82 -19.64 23.07
N ALA A 618 -18.34 -20.87 22.98
CA ALA A 618 -18.50 -21.70 21.80
C ALA A 618 -19.99 -22.09 21.65
N ASP A 619 -20.46 -22.11 20.41
CA ASP A 619 -21.81 -22.54 19.96
C ASP A 619 -23.01 -21.66 20.34
N ARG A 620 -23.48 -20.83 19.39
CA ARG A 620 -24.90 -20.39 19.33
C ARG A 620 -25.37 -20.16 17.89
N PRO A 621 -26.57 -20.64 17.50
CA PRO A 621 -27.20 -20.35 16.22
C PRO A 621 -27.76 -18.91 16.17
N ASN A 622 -27.71 -18.32 14.97
CA ASN A 622 -28.34 -17.08 14.49
C ASN A 622 -29.09 -16.22 15.54
N CYS A 623 -28.40 -15.25 16.14
CA CYS A 623 -28.91 -14.42 17.25
C CYS A 623 -29.53 -13.10 16.76
N GLU A 624 -30.69 -13.15 16.08
CA GLU A 624 -31.46 -11.94 15.71
C GLU A 624 -32.40 -11.44 16.84
N ARG A 625 -32.39 -12.02 18.05
CA ARG A 625 -33.42 -11.75 19.09
C ARG A 625 -32.97 -11.27 20.47
N ILE A 626 -31.67 -11.15 20.77
CA ILE A 626 -31.20 -10.60 22.06
C ILE A 626 -30.68 -9.17 21.85
N PRO A 627 -31.13 -8.15 22.61
CA PRO A 627 -30.60 -6.79 22.53
C PRO A 627 -29.11 -6.75 22.90
N GLY A 628 -28.28 -6.05 22.14
CA GLY A 628 -26.87 -5.86 22.49
C GLY A 628 -26.68 -4.93 23.68
N ILE A 629 -25.46 -4.88 24.22
CA ILE A 629 -25.10 -3.95 25.30
C ILE A 629 -24.50 -2.70 24.68
N LYS A 630 -25.07 -1.54 25.03
CA LYS A 630 -24.56 -0.23 24.61
C LYS A 630 -23.49 0.27 25.57
N TYR A 631 -22.38 0.75 25.01
CA TYR A 631 -21.32 1.42 25.73
C TYR A 631 -21.03 2.76 25.06
N THR A 632 -21.03 3.83 25.83
CA THR A 632 -20.65 5.18 25.37
C THR A 632 -19.31 5.56 25.97
N PHE A 633 -18.35 5.88 25.12
CA PHE A 633 -17.00 6.29 25.50
C PHE A 633 -16.84 7.79 25.31
N ARG A 634 -16.23 8.45 26.31
CA ARG A 634 -15.75 9.82 26.18
C ARG A 634 -14.29 9.82 25.78
N TYR A 635 -13.94 10.58 24.75
CA TYR A 635 -12.58 10.71 24.27
C TYR A 635 -12.20 12.17 24.00
N GLY A 636 -10.89 12.43 24.03
CA GLY A 636 -10.31 13.72 23.69
C GLY A 636 -9.32 13.62 22.54
N LYS A 637 -9.11 14.76 21.86
CA LYS A 637 -8.13 14.98 20.80
C LYS A 637 -7.32 16.23 21.13
N TYR A 638 -6.01 16.07 21.19
CA TYR A 638 -5.04 17.06 21.65
C TYR A 638 -3.86 17.14 20.69
N GLY A 639 -3.23 18.32 20.62
CA GLY A 639 -2.08 18.53 19.74
C GLY A 639 -2.42 18.12 18.30
N ASP A 640 -1.55 17.37 17.64
CA ASP A 640 -1.70 17.05 16.22
C ASP A 640 -2.92 16.16 15.92
N ALA A 641 -3.46 15.43 16.92
CA ALA A 641 -4.68 14.63 16.75
C ALA A 641 -5.92 15.47 16.41
N ARG A 642 -5.87 16.79 16.64
CA ARG A 642 -6.92 17.74 16.21
C ARG A 642 -7.14 17.72 14.70
N TYR A 643 -6.14 17.33 13.91
CA TYR A 643 -6.20 17.32 12.45
C TYR A 643 -6.86 16.06 11.87
N ILE A 644 -7.15 15.06 12.69
CA ILE A 644 -7.79 13.82 12.24
C ILE A 644 -9.27 14.08 11.94
N GLY A 645 -9.72 13.65 10.77
CA GLY A 645 -11.11 13.76 10.33
C GLY A 645 -12.05 12.93 11.21
N HIS A 646 -13.32 13.29 11.24
CA HIS A 646 -14.32 12.60 12.06
C HIS A 646 -14.47 11.11 11.68
N LEU A 647 -14.53 10.82 10.37
CA LEU A 647 -14.63 9.44 9.86
C LEU A 647 -13.36 8.63 10.13
N ASP A 648 -12.19 9.24 9.98
CA ASP A 648 -10.91 8.59 10.27
C ASP A 648 -10.80 8.25 11.75
N MET A 649 -11.18 9.18 12.63
CA MET A 649 -11.18 8.96 14.09
C MET A 649 -12.12 7.82 14.49
N MET A 650 -13.31 7.78 13.88
CA MET A 650 -14.25 6.68 14.09
C MET A 650 -13.62 5.33 13.71
N ASN A 651 -13.03 5.20 12.52
CA ASN A 651 -12.40 3.95 12.09
C ASN A 651 -11.24 3.53 13.01
N ILE A 652 -10.41 4.49 13.44
CA ILE A 652 -9.29 4.25 14.37
C ILE A 652 -9.81 3.71 15.72
N LEU A 653 -10.87 4.32 16.27
CA LEU A 653 -11.46 3.87 17.54
C LEU A 653 -12.05 2.45 17.41
N LEU A 654 -12.75 2.16 16.31
CA LEU A 654 -13.31 0.82 16.08
C LEU A 654 -12.22 -0.23 15.93
N ARG A 655 -11.12 0.09 15.25
CA ARG A 655 -9.93 -0.78 15.16
C ARG A 655 -9.33 -1.03 16.53
N ALA A 656 -9.17 0.02 17.33
CA ALA A 656 -8.67 -0.11 18.69
C ALA A 656 -9.54 -1.05 19.55
N PHE A 657 -10.86 -0.92 19.46
CA PHE A 657 -11.79 -1.82 20.14
C PHE A 657 -11.65 -3.27 19.66
N ARG A 658 -11.59 -3.49 18.34
CA ARG A 658 -11.46 -4.85 17.78
C ARG A 658 -10.13 -5.53 18.13
N SER A 659 -9.02 -4.81 18.16
CA SER A 659 -7.72 -5.38 18.56
C SER A 659 -7.70 -5.88 20.00
N LEU A 660 -8.63 -5.42 20.84
CA LEU A 660 -8.80 -5.87 22.22
C LEU A 660 -9.93 -6.91 22.37
N GLY A 661 -10.47 -7.42 21.27
CA GLY A 661 -11.55 -8.43 21.27
C GLY A 661 -12.94 -7.86 21.55
N ILE A 662 -13.13 -6.54 21.50
CA ILE A 662 -14.46 -5.93 21.64
C ILE A 662 -15.21 -6.06 20.30
N THR A 663 -16.08 -7.08 20.23
CA THR A 663 -16.92 -7.32 19.05
C THR A 663 -18.07 -6.32 18.98
N ILE A 664 -18.14 -5.57 17.89
CA ILE A 664 -19.18 -4.56 17.64
C ILE A 664 -20.26 -5.19 16.76
N ARG A 665 -21.51 -5.10 17.19
CA ARG A 665 -22.65 -5.61 16.44
C ARG A 665 -22.81 -4.85 15.13
N THR A 666 -23.37 -5.53 14.15
CA THR A 666 -23.65 -4.95 12.84
C THR A 666 -25.14 -5.04 12.49
N HIS A 667 -25.66 -4.08 11.74
CA HIS A 667 -26.99 -4.14 11.11
C HIS A 667 -26.90 -4.56 9.65
N GLY A 668 -27.86 -5.35 9.17
CA GLY A 668 -28.01 -5.74 7.76
C GLY A 668 -27.38 -7.10 7.41
N LYS A 669 -28.14 -7.97 6.72
CA LYS A 669 -27.68 -9.32 6.31
C LYS A 669 -26.59 -9.31 5.24
N PHE A 670 -26.67 -8.36 4.30
CA PHE A 670 -25.76 -8.28 3.14
C PHE A 670 -24.80 -7.08 3.23
N HIS A 671 -25.10 -6.11 4.10
CA HIS A 671 -24.28 -4.91 4.36
C HIS A 671 -24.14 -4.67 5.87
N PRO A 672 -23.40 -5.54 6.60
CA PRO A 672 -23.15 -5.35 8.02
C PRO A 672 -22.47 -4.00 8.26
N MET A 673 -23.24 -3.03 8.77
CA MET A 673 -22.77 -1.72 9.22
C MET A 673 -22.63 -1.76 10.74
N PRO A 674 -21.49 -1.32 11.30
CA PRO A 674 -21.31 -1.34 12.75
C PRO A 674 -22.37 -0.46 13.42
N LYS A 675 -22.93 -0.94 14.53
CA LYS A 675 -23.92 -0.23 15.33
C LYS A 675 -23.22 0.80 16.20
N ILE A 676 -23.11 2.02 15.66
CA ILE A 676 -22.38 3.12 16.29
C ILE A 676 -23.18 4.42 16.25
N SER A 677 -22.90 5.32 17.18
CA SER A 677 -23.40 6.69 17.17
C SER A 677 -22.33 7.62 17.73
N LEU A 678 -22.12 8.79 17.13
CA LEU A 678 -21.13 9.77 17.60
C LEU A 678 -21.81 11.08 18.02
N SER A 679 -21.15 11.86 18.87
CA SER A 679 -21.49 13.27 19.10
C SER A 679 -21.23 14.12 17.85
N ASP A 680 -21.72 15.37 17.84
CA ASP A 680 -21.53 16.33 16.75
C ASP A 680 -20.07 16.44 16.29
N ALA A 681 -19.88 16.38 14.97
CA ALA A 681 -18.55 16.45 14.36
C ALA A 681 -17.91 17.84 14.56
N LEU A 682 -16.65 17.83 15.02
CA LEU A 682 -15.84 19.04 15.16
C LEU A 682 -15.09 19.38 13.86
N PRO A 683 -14.95 20.67 13.50
CA PRO A 683 -14.07 21.11 12.43
C PRO A 683 -12.61 20.66 12.62
N ILE A 684 -11.98 20.15 11.55
CA ILE A 684 -10.59 19.63 11.52
C ILE A 684 -9.62 20.67 12.04
N GLY A 685 -9.04 20.47 13.23
CA GLY A 685 -8.04 21.34 13.87
C GLY A 685 -8.52 22.04 15.14
N ILE A 686 -9.73 21.70 15.62
CA ILE A 686 -10.21 22.03 16.96
C ILE A 686 -9.88 20.86 17.89
N GLU A 687 -9.37 21.18 19.07
CA GLU A 687 -9.12 20.20 20.13
C GLU A 687 -10.40 19.91 20.91
N SER A 688 -10.45 18.78 21.61
CA SER A 688 -11.62 18.40 22.39
C SER A 688 -11.25 17.57 23.60
N THR A 689 -11.96 17.75 24.71
CA THR A 689 -11.90 16.87 25.89
C THR A 689 -13.17 16.04 26.08
N CYS A 690 -14.19 16.21 25.24
CA CYS A 690 -15.53 15.68 25.50
C CYS A 690 -16.28 15.22 24.24
N GLU A 691 -15.56 14.59 23.29
CA GLU A 691 -16.23 13.87 22.21
C GLU A 691 -16.74 12.52 22.70
N LEU A 692 -17.85 12.05 22.12
CA LEU A 692 -18.51 10.80 22.51
C LEU A 692 -18.64 9.84 21.33
N ILE A 693 -18.45 8.55 21.60
CA ILE A 693 -18.77 7.45 20.69
C ILE A 693 -19.53 6.36 21.43
N GLU A 694 -20.71 6.01 20.92
CA GLU A 694 -21.49 4.85 21.35
C GLU A 694 -21.21 3.67 20.41
N ILE A 695 -21.02 2.50 21.00
CA ILE A 695 -20.98 1.21 20.30
C ILE A 695 -22.00 0.25 20.92
N GLU A 696 -22.58 -0.64 20.11
CA GLU A 696 -23.37 -1.76 20.60
C GLU A 696 -22.58 -3.06 20.43
N THR A 697 -22.43 -3.82 21.52
CA THR A 697 -21.66 -5.07 21.59
C THR A 697 -22.58 -6.28 21.79
N ASP A 698 -22.06 -7.49 21.56
CA ASP A 698 -22.75 -8.73 21.90
C ASP A 698 -22.88 -8.89 23.43
N THR A 699 -23.89 -9.61 23.91
CA THR A 699 -24.23 -9.67 25.34
C THR A 699 -23.18 -10.30 26.25
N GLY A 700 -22.18 -10.99 25.70
CA GLY A 700 -21.06 -11.58 26.44
C GLY A 700 -19.87 -10.64 26.64
N ILE A 701 -19.84 -9.47 25.98
CA ILE A 701 -18.70 -8.54 26.07
C ILE A 701 -18.90 -7.60 27.25
N LEU A 702 -18.06 -7.74 28.27
CA LEU A 702 -18.02 -6.83 29.42
C LEU A 702 -16.82 -5.91 29.32
N ILE A 703 -17.07 -4.60 29.42
CA ILE A 703 -16.03 -3.58 29.40
C ILE A 703 -15.61 -3.22 30.84
N HIS A 704 -14.33 -3.36 31.14
CA HIS A 704 -13.70 -3.07 32.43
C HIS A 704 -12.86 -1.79 32.35
N GLU A 705 -12.71 -1.07 33.47
CA GLU A 705 -11.91 0.16 33.53
C GLU A 705 -10.46 -0.02 33.06
N LYS A 706 -9.83 -1.17 33.35
CA LYS A 706 -8.47 -1.48 32.90
C LYS A 706 -8.32 -1.41 31.37
N MET A 707 -9.37 -1.71 30.61
CA MET A 707 -9.32 -1.65 29.15
C MET A 707 -9.17 -0.22 28.62
N ILE A 708 -9.54 0.83 29.38
CA ILE A 708 -9.24 2.21 28.99
C ILE A 708 -7.73 2.40 28.80
N GLY A 709 -6.92 1.83 29.70
CA GLY A 709 -5.46 1.87 29.62
C GLY A 709 -4.94 1.17 28.36
N GLU A 710 -5.46 -0.02 28.05
CA GLU A 710 -5.06 -0.79 26.87
C GLU A 710 -5.50 -0.11 25.56
N ILE A 711 -6.72 0.44 25.50
CA ILE A 711 -7.19 1.22 24.35
C ILE A 711 -6.28 2.42 24.12
N ASN A 712 -5.87 3.12 25.18
CA ASN A 712 -5.01 4.29 25.04
C ASN A 712 -3.61 3.98 24.52
N LYS A 713 -3.10 2.75 24.66
CA LYS A 713 -1.80 2.34 24.11
C LYS A 713 -1.81 2.20 22.58
N ILE A 714 -2.98 1.96 21.99
CA ILE A 714 -3.17 1.69 20.56
C ILE A 714 -3.80 2.87 19.81
N LEU A 715 -4.07 3.98 20.50
CA LEU A 715 -4.58 5.20 19.89
C LEU A 715 -3.46 6.10 19.35
N PRO A 716 -3.77 6.98 18.37
CA PRO A 716 -2.82 7.96 17.87
C PRO A 716 -2.30 8.86 18.99
N LYS A 717 -1.07 9.36 18.85
CA LYS A 717 -0.53 10.33 19.82
C LYS A 717 -1.42 11.57 19.87
N GLY A 718 -1.87 11.93 21.07
CA GLY A 718 -2.79 13.05 21.27
C GLY A 718 -4.27 12.65 21.31
N THR A 719 -4.62 11.38 21.14
CA THR A 719 -5.98 10.87 21.38
C THR A 719 -6.03 10.07 22.67
N LYS A 720 -7.12 10.21 23.45
CA LYS A 720 -7.29 9.48 24.70
C LYS A 720 -8.76 9.17 25.01
N ILE A 721 -9.09 7.92 25.32
CA ILE A 721 -10.32 7.54 26.03
C ILE A 721 -10.18 7.99 27.49
N LEU A 722 -11.15 8.77 27.95
CA LEU A 722 -11.21 9.30 29.31
C LEU A 722 -12.02 8.39 30.24
N GLU A 723 -13.19 7.97 29.78
CA GLU A 723 -14.10 7.10 30.52
C GLU A 723 -15.04 6.35 29.57
N PHE A 724 -15.78 5.39 30.11
CA PHE A 724 -16.93 4.79 29.43
C PHE A 724 -18.11 4.67 30.39
N ILE A 725 -19.32 4.67 29.84
CA ILE A 725 -20.57 4.45 30.55
C ILE A 725 -21.31 3.32 29.84
N LYS A 726 -21.82 2.35 30.61
CA LYS A 726 -22.78 1.37 30.11
C LYS A 726 -24.12 2.06 29.90
N GLY A 727 -24.49 2.34 28.65
CA GLY A 727 -25.68 3.10 28.32
C GLY A 727 -25.59 3.81 26.97
N SER A 728 -26.70 4.47 26.63
CA SER A 728 -26.86 5.24 25.39
C SER A 728 -26.26 6.64 25.53
N ILE A 729 -25.71 7.18 24.43
CA ILE A 729 -25.25 8.56 24.29
C ILE A 729 -26.35 9.58 24.58
N GLN A 730 -27.62 9.19 24.40
CA GLN A 730 -28.79 10.02 24.71
C GLN A 730 -28.90 10.33 26.21
N ASN A 731 -28.31 9.49 27.06
CA ASN A 731 -28.33 9.66 28.51
C ASN A 731 -27.16 10.52 29.02
N MET A 732 -26.29 11.04 28.14
CA MET A 732 -25.16 11.89 28.53
C MET A 732 -25.47 13.36 28.28
N GLY A 733 -25.10 14.22 29.25
CA GLY A 733 -25.23 15.67 29.14
C GLY A 733 -24.44 16.20 27.94
N LYS A 734 -25.08 17.05 27.13
CA LYS A 734 -24.49 17.62 25.90
C LYS A 734 -24.00 19.05 26.08
N ASP A 735 -23.92 19.55 27.31
CA ASP A 735 -23.50 20.92 27.58
C ASP A 735 -21.97 21.03 27.45
N TYR A 736 -21.53 21.78 26.45
CA TYR A 736 -20.13 22.08 26.20
C TYR A 736 -19.91 23.57 25.98
N SER A 737 -18.69 24.00 26.27
CA SER A 737 -18.18 25.33 25.97
C SER A 737 -16.95 25.21 25.07
N TYR A 738 -16.57 26.30 24.41
CA TYR A 738 -15.28 26.40 23.74
C TYR A 738 -14.37 27.33 24.51
N LEU A 739 -13.18 26.85 24.85
CA LEU A 739 -12.07 27.65 25.31
C LEU A 739 -11.30 28.17 24.09
N LEU A 740 -11.20 29.48 23.95
CA LEU A 740 -10.51 30.15 22.86
C LEU A 740 -9.24 30.79 23.41
N ILE A 741 -8.10 30.51 22.76
CA ILE A 741 -6.78 30.97 23.19
C ILE A 741 -6.17 31.83 22.08
N ALA A 742 -5.83 33.07 22.41
CA ALA A 742 -5.22 34.03 21.51
C ALA A 742 -3.90 34.57 22.08
N ASP A 743 -2.95 34.90 21.20
CA ASP A 743 -1.68 35.55 21.53
C ASP A 743 -1.78 37.07 21.68
N LYS A 744 -2.92 37.64 21.30
CA LYS A 744 -3.27 39.06 21.44
C LYS A 744 -4.67 39.23 22.01
N SER A 745 -4.94 40.40 22.58
CA SER A 745 -6.29 40.77 22.98
C SER A 745 -7.17 40.94 21.76
N ILE A 746 -8.33 40.29 21.77
CA ILE A 746 -9.36 40.36 20.75
C ILE A 746 -10.55 41.12 21.32
N ASP A 747 -11.02 42.13 20.59
CA ASP A 747 -12.20 42.93 20.94
C ASP A 747 -13.47 42.24 20.44
N MET A 748 -14.09 41.46 21.32
CA MET A 748 -15.33 40.72 21.06
C MET A 748 -16.15 40.59 22.34
N GLU A 749 -17.48 40.53 22.23
CA GLU A 749 -18.40 40.20 23.32
C GLU A 749 -18.26 38.72 23.77
N LEU A 750 -17.06 38.35 24.22
CA LEU A 750 -16.77 37.05 24.82
C LEU A 750 -16.57 37.23 26.32
N TRP A 751 -16.94 36.22 27.10
CA TRP A 751 -16.57 36.17 28.52
C TRP A 751 -15.06 35.93 28.62
N LYS A 752 -14.29 37.00 28.86
CA LYS A 752 -12.85 36.93 29.11
C LYS A 752 -12.62 36.22 30.45
N LEU A 753 -12.04 35.01 30.40
CA LEU A 753 -11.72 34.22 31.59
C LEU A 753 -10.50 34.78 32.34
N GLY A 754 -9.56 35.37 31.60
CA GLY A 754 -8.30 35.86 32.15
C GLY A 754 -7.24 36.05 31.07
N TYR A 755 -6.04 36.44 31.49
CA TYR A 755 -4.86 36.54 30.64
C TYR A 755 -3.61 36.25 31.48
N ASN A 756 -2.55 35.78 30.84
CA ASN A 756 -1.20 35.81 31.40
C ASN A 756 -0.29 36.65 30.50
N SER A 757 1.01 36.68 30.77
CA SER A 757 1.97 37.49 29.99
C SER A 757 2.05 37.14 28.50
N LYS A 758 1.48 36.01 28.06
CA LYS A 758 1.58 35.50 26.69
C LYS A 758 0.23 35.18 26.03
N TRP A 759 -0.80 34.85 26.80
CA TRP A 759 -2.04 34.27 26.29
C TRP A 759 -3.27 34.95 26.88
N HIS A 760 -4.25 35.18 26.02
CA HIS A 760 -5.59 35.65 26.36
C HIS A 760 -6.59 34.48 26.24
N PHE A 761 -7.43 34.32 27.27
CA PHE A 761 -8.38 33.20 27.36
C PHE A 761 -9.82 33.71 27.35
N TYR A 762 -10.64 33.09 26.51
CA TYR A 762 -12.05 33.42 26.36
C TYR A 762 -12.91 32.16 26.41
N THR A 763 -14.12 32.25 26.96
CA THR A 763 -15.15 31.22 26.73
C THR A 763 -16.15 31.67 25.67
N TRP A 764 -16.62 30.69 24.91
CA TRP A 764 -17.70 30.88 23.97
C TRP A 764 -18.70 29.72 24.04
N LYS A 765 -19.98 30.08 24.09
CA LYS A 765 -21.12 29.16 24.03
C LYS A 765 -22.03 29.64 22.90
N GLY A 766 -22.14 28.87 21.82
CA GLY A 766 -22.98 29.24 20.69
C GLY A 766 -22.88 28.30 19.49
N LYS A 767 -23.51 28.70 18.38
CA LYS A 767 -23.34 28.11 17.05
C LYS A 767 -22.42 29.01 16.22
N GLY A 768 -21.64 28.45 15.31
CA GLY A 768 -20.74 29.23 14.44
C GLY A 768 -19.24 29.11 14.72
N ILE A 769 -18.80 27.97 15.29
CA ILE A 769 -17.38 27.74 15.60
C ILE A 769 -16.51 27.64 14.34
N LYS A 770 -17.11 27.28 13.20
CA LYS A 770 -16.41 27.21 11.90
C LYS A 770 -15.99 28.60 11.45
N GLU A 771 -16.89 29.56 11.59
CA GLU A 771 -16.72 30.97 11.23
C GLU A 771 -15.71 31.63 12.16
N LEU A 772 -15.83 31.42 13.48
CA LEU A 772 -14.85 31.88 14.46
C LEU A 772 -13.44 31.38 14.14
N ARG A 773 -13.33 30.13 13.74
CA ARG A 773 -12.05 29.56 13.35
C ARG A 773 -11.53 30.15 12.04
N ALA A 774 -12.39 30.32 11.04
CA ALA A 774 -12.00 30.84 9.73
C ALA A 774 -11.39 32.25 9.81
N LYS A 775 -11.76 33.05 10.83
CA LYS A 775 -11.15 34.35 11.10
C LYS A 775 -9.65 34.28 11.43
N GLY A 776 -9.18 33.17 11.99
CA GLY A 776 -7.77 32.96 12.31
C GLY A 776 -7.25 33.75 13.52
N ASP A 777 -8.12 34.40 14.29
CA ASP A 777 -7.72 35.20 15.45
C ASP A 777 -7.25 34.34 16.65
N PHE A 778 -7.62 33.07 16.67
CA PHE A 778 -7.33 32.15 17.77
C PHE A 778 -6.28 31.11 17.38
N GLN A 779 -5.22 31.03 18.20
CA GLN A 779 -4.17 30.03 18.04
C GLN A 779 -4.66 28.63 18.40
N ARG A 780 -5.54 28.52 19.42
CA ARG A 780 -6.16 27.26 19.81
C ARG A 780 -7.63 27.45 20.16
N ILE A 781 -8.42 26.44 19.80
CA ILE A 781 -9.83 26.32 20.12
C ILE A 781 -10.02 24.92 20.70
N ILE A 782 -10.59 24.83 21.90
CA ILE A 782 -10.76 23.57 22.63
C ILE A 782 -12.21 23.42 23.05
N LYS A 783 -12.89 22.36 22.58
CA LYS A 783 -14.20 21.95 23.09
C LYS A 783 -14.02 21.32 24.47
N VAL A 784 -14.66 21.89 25.48
CA VAL A 784 -14.61 21.43 26.87
C VAL A 784 -16.00 21.14 27.39
N GLU A 785 -16.12 20.27 28.39
CA GLU A 785 -17.36 20.08 29.12
C GLU A 785 -17.74 21.40 29.82
N ASP A 786 -19.02 21.74 29.86
CA ASP A 786 -19.40 23.03 30.42
C ASP A 786 -18.96 23.16 31.89
N ARG A 787 -18.32 24.30 32.22
CA ARG A 787 -17.70 24.59 33.53
C ARG A 787 -16.69 23.53 33.99
N ARG A 788 -16.14 22.69 33.09
CA ARG A 788 -15.14 21.67 33.44
C ARG A 788 -14.00 21.58 32.42
N ILE A 789 -12.76 21.61 32.91
CA ILE A 789 -11.56 21.33 32.12
C ILE A 789 -10.95 20.03 32.64
N HIS A 790 -10.84 18.99 31.80
CA HIS A 790 -10.38 17.65 32.21
C HIS A 790 -11.15 17.05 33.40
N GLY A 791 -12.44 17.38 33.56
CA GLY A 791 -13.27 16.92 34.69
C GLY A 791 -13.12 17.75 35.97
N LEU A 792 -12.22 18.73 36.02
CA LEU A 792 -12.08 19.69 37.11
C LEU A 792 -12.98 20.89 36.85
N ARG A 793 -13.68 21.36 37.89
CA ARG A 793 -14.53 22.55 37.84
C ARG A 793 -13.69 23.79 37.53
N ALA A 794 -14.07 24.55 36.49
CA ALA A 794 -13.35 25.74 36.03
C ALA A 794 -13.47 26.94 37.00
N ASP A 795 -14.36 26.81 37.99
CA ASP A 795 -14.64 27.71 39.11
C ASP A 795 -13.69 27.51 40.32
N ASN A 796 -12.75 26.56 40.26
CA ASN A 796 -11.74 26.28 41.30
C ASN A 796 -10.31 26.49 40.80
#